data_AF-A0AA97DC94-F1
#
_entry.id   AF-A0AA97DC94-F1
#
_cell.length_a   1.000
_cell.length_b   1.000
_cell.length_c   1.000
_cell.angle_alpha   90.00
_cell.angle_beta   90.00
_cell.angle_gamma   90.00
#
_symmetry.space_group_name_H-M   'P 1'
#
loop_
_entity.id
_entity.type
_entity.pdbx_description
1 polymer ?
#
loop_
_entity_poly.entity_id
_entity_poly.type
_entity_poly.pdbx_seq_one_letter_code
_entity_poly.pdbx_strand_id
1 'polypeptide(L)'
;MKHTHFQKVLAGTLAAAMVFSMTPLSACAATKTTAAKNSAPTTFTHAVAHDPSIVKDASSKNYYILGSHTAAAKSNNLMNWTQLSTDYQTPSQEPFFGNLQTTLKESFKWAGYNDGDAANGNYAVWGPDVIYNPQYAWSDGSKGAYMLYYCTSSTWRRSCIGYLVSKTIDGTYQYRNTIVYSGFTKTGEPDGNSTRNTKWDNDYLNLKSLIAKGAKNGGIDSITDDKCFQSDGSWNNQYAPNAIDPTVFFDKSGKQMYMVYGSWSGGLYMLKMNPETGEPLYPGKDGTDKVSGNYVDRYFGIHIAGGNHQSGEGPFILYDKASDYYYLYESYGGLAATGGYNMRLFRSKNPTGPYVDAVGNNAADNGTDNAKYGIKVMGNYKFYNQTGKRSAGGNSALLDDDGSMYLVYHQRFDSNPSSEAHEVRIHQQFLNEDNWPVTAVYEYRKETITTYPDKDVIGTYEFVNHGTAAADGNMLTTQLVRLNQDGSVSGDVTGTWKKAASSAGYDYITLKLGNVTYKGVFFKQYDEENTPKQKMTFTAIGGNNTTVWGSMVDTSSDQTIANMAAESLAKQVPTSAVDSISLPTSVMGASISWSSSNTKVLRASGAVTPPTKDTSVILTAAVSYKTAKVTQKFTVKVQHTASLIYDFDFNKNPDSDRTLHPANGSAKSGKAILQGTASLVTDTQKGRVLKLTNTAKAQGVNYLKLPKDTFSTVTSAGYSVSMWVKASSDTFEHSALFEADAVGTSSNGYPMTRIGVNLIGRINANAYSDVQGSLLKSNGFRNQWEKVVYTVGPSGIKVYLNGALVGEEKKDLSTCFANDNGSIQKATQVAVGSGPIWGDEDVRNAEFDNVQIYDGILREKEVAHAYKQDIGAANSTLSTNKQSKELKDTETGISVHGEQKDFPENMKLYAQMLSTENPEGNAAVKHLPKTVQKNAACVYSIGLTQNGKEITPAQKVSLLIPLANTLSADKLAVFQMQADGSSKLVTGVEVKDRTVTFETASLGVFVLAQTGDTNVPLPSVAMNNHTTQQPAPSDTLEIPAFGTITLNFASSLTLKDFAFNTGNGKALQTDTSKKWGKNQGQYFLYAGGKIGETTGVYVNGKRLFKVKIVDRPFRADTTKDIRLAEGQSYIFSISPKVKTNSFSFVSANGKAIETSIVAARYPDASGRYDCQIAVKSPFKGKVGIYCSLNGSTYKVFAVSSK
;
A
#
# COMPACT_ATOMS: atom_id res chain seq x y z
N MET A 1 -4.45 -64.59 -49.92
CA MET A 1 -5.67 -65.27 -50.37
C MET A 1 -6.46 -65.72 -49.14
N LYS A 2 -7.74 -65.33 -49.12
CA LYS A 2 -8.90 -65.81 -48.35
C LYS A 2 -8.68 -66.81 -47.19
N HIS A 3 -9.24 -66.50 -46.02
CA HIS A 3 -10.54 -67.01 -45.52
C HIS A 3 -10.60 -66.78 -43.99
N THR A 4 -11.42 -65.88 -43.41
CA THR A 4 -12.88 -66.01 -43.11
C THR A 4 -13.19 -67.19 -42.16
N HIS A 5 -13.93 -67.12 -41.05
CA HIS A 5 -15.10 -66.29 -40.71
C HIS A 5 -15.57 -66.52 -39.25
N PHE A 6 -16.16 -65.47 -38.65
CA PHE A 6 -17.43 -65.36 -37.86
C PHE A 6 -17.77 -66.38 -36.75
N GLN A 7 -18.58 -66.08 -35.71
CA GLN A 7 -19.00 -64.90 -34.92
C GLN A 7 -20.17 -65.41 -34.04
N LYS A 8 -20.24 -64.90 -32.79
CA LYS A 8 -21.44 -64.61 -31.97
C LYS A 8 -22.30 -65.75 -31.38
N VAL A 9 -22.63 -65.59 -30.08
CA VAL A 9 -23.96 -65.26 -29.47
C VAL A 9 -23.84 -65.47 -27.93
N LEU A 10 -23.90 -64.43 -27.07
CA LEU A 10 -25.03 -63.98 -26.18
C LEU A 10 -25.68 -65.10 -25.31
N ALA A 11 -26.06 -65.01 -24.02
CA ALA A 11 -26.10 -63.99 -22.97
C ALA A 11 -26.44 -64.63 -21.58
N GLY A 12 -26.04 -63.99 -20.46
CA GLY A 12 -26.66 -64.01 -19.10
C GLY A 12 -26.53 -65.29 -18.25
N THR A 13 -26.37 -65.31 -16.92
CA THR A 13 -26.31 -64.29 -15.85
C THR A 13 -25.85 -64.98 -14.53
N LEU A 14 -25.44 -64.18 -13.54
CA LEU A 14 -25.31 -64.45 -12.09
C LEU A 14 -24.01 -65.06 -11.49
N ALA A 15 -23.30 -64.14 -10.80
CA ALA A 15 -22.95 -64.17 -9.37
C ALA A 15 -21.76 -65.02 -8.82
N ALA A 16 -20.95 -64.27 -8.08
CA ALA A 16 -20.20 -64.63 -6.86
C ALA A 16 -18.69 -64.96 -6.98
N ALA A 17 -17.92 -63.97 -6.49
CA ALA A 17 -16.75 -64.09 -5.63
C ALA A 17 -15.53 -64.91 -6.11
N MET A 18 -14.48 -64.20 -6.52
CA MET A 18 -13.11 -64.69 -6.37
C MET A 18 -12.22 -63.64 -5.69
N VAL A 19 -11.64 -64.09 -4.59
CA VAL A 19 -10.61 -63.47 -3.76
C VAL A 19 -9.35 -63.26 -4.60
N PHE A 20 -8.87 -62.03 -4.72
CA PHE A 20 -7.54 -61.72 -5.27
C PHE A 20 -6.48 -61.94 -4.20
N SER A 21 -5.65 -62.95 -4.39
CA SER A 21 -4.37 -63.11 -3.70
C SER A 21 -3.38 -62.04 -4.20
N MET A 22 -3.02 -61.11 -3.33
CA MET A 22 -1.91 -60.18 -3.53
C MET A 22 -0.57 -60.93 -3.48
N THR A 23 0.25 -60.76 -4.51
CA THR A 23 1.71 -60.91 -4.43
C THR A 23 2.36 -59.57 -4.79
N PRO A 24 3.26 -59.03 -3.94
CA PRO A 24 3.91 -57.74 -4.21
C PRO A 24 5.04 -57.93 -5.22
N LEU A 25 5.01 -57.21 -6.33
CA LEU A 25 6.17 -57.09 -7.24
C LEU A 25 7.11 -56.02 -6.69
N SER A 26 8.30 -56.47 -6.30
CA SER A 26 9.42 -55.68 -5.81
C SER A 26 9.86 -54.58 -6.79
N ALA A 27 10.33 -53.49 -6.18
CA ALA A 27 10.91 -52.31 -6.78
C ALA A 27 11.99 -52.61 -7.82
N CYS A 28 11.87 -51.98 -9.00
CA CYS A 28 13.00 -51.79 -9.91
C CYS A 28 14.01 -50.82 -9.27
N ALA A 29 15.22 -51.33 -9.04
CA ALA A 29 16.35 -50.52 -8.64
C ALA A 29 16.67 -49.48 -9.74
N ALA A 30 16.66 -48.20 -9.35
CA ALA A 30 17.15 -47.12 -10.19
C ALA A 30 18.65 -47.30 -10.42
N THR A 31 19.05 -47.53 -11.67
CA THR A 31 20.43 -47.46 -12.10
C THR A 31 20.94 -46.03 -11.91
N LYS A 32 21.98 -45.88 -11.08
CA LYS A 32 22.74 -44.62 -10.92
C LYS A 32 23.41 -44.28 -12.26
N THR A 33 22.76 -43.46 -13.08
CA THR A 33 23.42 -42.77 -14.19
C THR A 33 24.26 -41.64 -13.59
N THR A 34 25.58 -41.74 -13.74
CA THR A 34 26.51 -40.65 -13.47
C THR A 34 26.08 -39.40 -14.25
N ALA A 35 25.86 -38.29 -13.55
CA ALA A 35 25.48 -37.01 -14.12
C ALA A 35 26.50 -36.57 -15.19
N ALA A 36 26.10 -36.61 -16.45
CA ALA A 36 26.87 -36.02 -17.54
C ALA A 36 26.92 -34.49 -17.31
N LYS A 37 28.10 -33.90 -17.47
CA LYS A 37 28.29 -32.44 -17.49
C LYS A 37 27.55 -31.88 -18.71
N ASN A 38 26.27 -31.52 -18.55
CA ASN A 38 25.53 -30.82 -19.60
C ASN A 38 26.07 -29.39 -19.72
N SER A 39 26.79 -29.11 -20.81
CA SER A 39 27.10 -27.75 -21.27
C SER A 39 25.79 -26.97 -21.50
N ALA A 40 25.79 -25.68 -21.21
CA ALA A 40 24.65 -24.80 -21.49
C ALA A 40 24.21 -24.93 -22.96
N PRO A 41 22.90 -24.99 -23.27
CA PRO A 41 22.45 -24.84 -24.65
C PRO A 41 22.88 -23.46 -25.17
N THR A 42 23.64 -23.43 -26.27
CA THR A 42 24.22 -22.19 -26.83
C THR A 42 23.27 -21.43 -27.75
N THR A 43 22.08 -21.98 -28.04
CA THR A 43 21.09 -21.38 -28.95
C THR A 43 19.70 -21.37 -28.29
N PHE A 44 19.06 -20.20 -28.33
CA PHE A 44 17.69 -19.96 -27.85
C PHE A 44 16.98 -19.09 -28.89
N THR A 45 15.76 -19.46 -29.29
CA THR A 45 14.97 -18.68 -30.24
C THR A 45 13.54 -18.61 -29.72
N HIS A 46 13.14 -17.43 -29.25
CA HIS A 46 11.78 -17.17 -28.76
C HIS A 46 10.78 -17.09 -29.92
N ALA A 47 9.54 -17.50 -29.65
CA ALA A 47 8.42 -17.24 -30.54
C ALA A 47 7.72 -15.93 -30.15
N VAL A 48 7.01 -15.33 -31.12
CA VAL A 48 6.09 -14.22 -30.88
C VAL A 48 4.68 -14.72 -31.13
N ALA A 49 3.96 -14.96 -30.04
CA ALA A 49 2.54 -15.30 -30.05
C ALA A 49 1.93 -14.76 -28.75
N HIS A 50 0.91 -13.92 -28.87
CA HIS A 50 0.13 -13.44 -27.72
C HIS A 50 -0.86 -14.52 -27.31
N ASP A 51 -1.13 -14.69 -26.02
CA ASP A 51 -2.00 -15.75 -25.45
C ASP A 51 -1.69 -17.16 -25.98
N PRO A 52 -0.43 -17.66 -25.84
CA PRO A 52 -0.04 -18.93 -26.43
C PRO A 52 -0.73 -20.12 -25.75
N SER A 53 -1.52 -20.89 -26.51
CA SER A 53 -1.96 -22.23 -26.14
C SER A 53 -1.00 -23.31 -26.69
N ILE A 54 -0.42 -24.10 -25.78
CA ILE A 54 0.54 -25.17 -26.05
C ILE A 54 -0.18 -26.50 -26.29
N VAL A 55 0.24 -27.23 -27.34
CA VAL A 55 -0.13 -28.62 -27.56
C VAL A 55 1.06 -29.44 -28.06
N LYS A 56 1.18 -30.67 -27.58
CA LYS A 56 2.14 -31.64 -28.12
C LYS A 56 1.42 -32.58 -29.06
N ASP A 57 1.89 -32.68 -30.30
CA ASP A 57 1.43 -33.73 -31.21
C ASP A 57 2.11 -35.05 -30.88
N ALA A 58 1.30 -36.05 -30.51
CA ALA A 58 1.80 -37.35 -30.11
C ALA A 58 2.55 -38.09 -31.23
N SER A 59 2.22 -37.78 -32.50
CA SER A 59 2.78 -38.47 -33.67
C SER A 59 4.16 -37.94 -34.06
N SER A 60 4.31 -36.62 -34.28
CA SER A 60 5.58 -35.99 -34.63
C SER A 60 6.47 -35.69 -33.42
N LYS A 61 5.92 -35.73 -32.21
CA LYS A 61 6.57 -35.29 -30.96
C LYS A 61 6.96 -33.81 -30.94
N ASN A 62 6.45 -33.00 -31.87
CA ASN A 62 6.61 -31.56 -31.86
C ASN A 62 5.58 -30.89 -30.93
N TYR A 63 6.01 -29.80 -30.33
CA TYR A 63 5.20 -28.85 -29.61
C TYR A 63 4.76 -27.73 -30.55
N TYR A 64 3.51 -27.31 -30.44
CA TYR A 64 2.93 -26.21 -31.17
C TYR A 64 2.37 -25.20 -30.18
N ILE A 65 2.55 -23.92 -30.49
CA ILE A 65 1.84 -22.84 -29.83
C ILE A 65 0.95 -22.14 -30.85
N LEU A 66 -0.31 -21.93 -30.49
CA LEU A 66 -1.26 -21.13 -31.24
C LEU A 66 -1.68 -19.98 -30.33
N GLY A 67 -1.60 -18.75 -30.83
CA GLY A 67 -1.95 -17.55 -30.09
C GLY A 67 -2.99 -16.71 -30.81
N SER A 68 -3.31 -15.57 -30.18
CA SER A 68 -4.10 -14.50 -30.78
C SER A 68 -3.52 -14.04 -32.12
N HIS A 69 -4.38 -13.45 -32.94
CA HIS A 69 -4.01 -12.88 -34.25
C HIS A 69 -3.46 -13.91 -35.23
N THR A 70 -3.87 -15.18 -35.08
CA THR A 70 -3.38 -16.32 -35.87
C THR A 70 -1.87 -16.53 -35.82
N ALA A 71 -1.19 -15.95 -34.83
CA ALA A 71 0.22 -16.19 -34.59
C ALA A 71 0.44 -17.64 -34.13
N ALA A 72 1.45 -18.30 -34.68
CA ALA A 72 1.76 -19.67 -34.32
C ALA A 72 3.25 -20.00 -34.49
N ALA A 73 3.73 -20.93 -33.69
CA ALA A 73 5.09 -21.45 -33.79
C ALA A 73 5.15 -22.93 -33.40
N LYS A 74 6.25 -23.59 -33.76
CA LYS A 74 6.52 -24.97 -33.35
C LYS A 74 7.93 -25.15 -32.82
N SER A 75 8.11 -26.15 -31.97
CA SER A 75 9.40 -26.54 -31.41
C SER A 75 9.47 -28.05 -31.21
N ASN A 76 10.66 -28.63 -31.22
CA ASN A 76 10.88 -30.02 -30.79
C ASN A 76 11.48 -30.12 -29.38
N ASN A 77 11.75 -28.99 -28.72
CA ASN A 77 12.50 -28.96 -27.46
C ASN A 77 12.09 -27.84 -26.48
N LEU A 78 11.01 -27.10 -26.78
CA LEU A 78 10.45 -26.00 -25.98
C LEU A 78 11.34 -24.75 -25.83
N MET A 79 12.56 -24.75 -26.37
CA MET A 79 13.50 -23.60 -26.26
C MET A 79 13.75 -22.90 -27.60
N ASN A 80 13.78 -23.68 -28.69
CA ASN A 80 14.07 -23.17 -30.02
C ASN A 80 12.80 -23.28 -30.85
N TRP A 81 12.19 -22.14 -31.13
CA TRP A 81 10.94 -22.05 -31.85
C TRP A 81 11.16 -21.66 -33.31
N THR A 82 10.39 -22.29 -34.19
CA THR A 82 10.22 -21.87 -35.59
C THR A 82 8.87 -21.18 -35.69
N GLN A 83 8.88 -19.88 -35.99
CA GLN A 83 7.66 -19.12 -36.25
C GLN A 83 6.98 -19.64 -37.52
N LEU A 84 5.68 -19.92 -37.47
CA LEU A 84 4.87 -20.38 -38.59
C LEU A 84 4.06 -19.22 -39.20
N SER A 85 3.55 -18.33 -38.36
CA SER A 85 2.84 -17.10 -38.74
C SER A 85 3.02 -16.05 -37.65
N THR A 86 2.95 -14.78 -38.04
CA THR A 86 2.81 -13.64 -37.14
C THR A 86 1.42 -13.00 -37.33
N ASP A 87 1.10 -11.98 -36.55
CA ASP A 87 -0.22 -11.33 -36.49
C ASP A 87 -0.83 -11.05 -37.87
N TYR A 88 -1.82 -11.86 -38.25
CA TYR A 88 -2.55 -11.79 -39.53
C TYR A 88 -1.64 -11.62 -40.76
N GLN A 89 -0.51 -12.33 -40.79
CA GLN A 89 0.51 -12.18 -41.82
C GLN A 89 -0.04 -12.38 -43.24
N THR A 90 -1.00 -13.29 -43.43
CA THR A 90 -1.63 -13.57 -44.73
C THR A 90 -3.08 -14.05 -44.50
N PRO A 91 -4.05 -13.13 -44.30
CA PRO A 91 -5.43 -13.48 -43.92
C PRO A 91 -6.17 -14.37 -44.92
N SER A 92 -5.70 -14.40 -46.17
CA SER A 92 -6.23 -15.27 -47.22
C SER A 92 -5.76 -16.72 -47.10
N GLN A 93 -4.73 -17.00 -46.29
CA GLN A 93 -4.09 -18.30 -46.12
C GLN A 93 -3.30 -18.38 -44.80
N GLU A 94 -3.97 -18.15 -43.67
CA GLU A 94 -3.36 -18.28 -42.34
C GLU A 94 -3.09 -19.74 -41.99
N PRO A 95 -1.99 -20.08 -41.29
CA PRO A 95 -1.80 -21.41 -40.72
C PRO A 95 -3.01 -21.83 -39.88
N PHE A 96 -3.38 -23.11 -39.98
CA PHE A 96 -4.55 -23.72 -39.32
C PHE A 96 -5.93 -23.20 -39.79
N PHE A 97 -6.09 -21.92 -40.15
CA PHE A 97 -7.37 -21.31 -40.50
C PHE A 97 -7.66 -21.24 -42.02
N GLY A 98 -6.63 -21.25 -42.87
CA GLY A 98 -6.79 -20.98 -44.30
C GLY A 98 -7.27 -19.54 -44.56
N ASN A 99 -8.28 -19.36 -45.41
CA ASN A 99 -8.85 -18.05 -45.67
C ASN A 99 -9.79 -17.62 -44.52
N LEU A 100 -9.36 -16.64 -43.71
CA LEU A 100 -10.09 -16.25 -42.49
C LEU A 100 -11.54 -15.83 -42.76
N GLN A 101 -11.78 -14.97 -43.75
CA GLN A 101 -13.14 -14.50 -44.05
C GLN A 101 -14.08 -15.64 -44.47
N THR A 102 -13.55 -16.61 -45.22
CA THR A 102 -14.34 -17.75 -45.69
C THR A 102 -14.56 -18.75 -44.58
N THR A 103 -13.50 -19.12 -43.86
CA THR A 103 -13.53 -20.12 -42.79
C THR A 103 -14.36 -19.64 -41.60
N LEU A 104 -14.23 -18.38 -41.19
CA LEU A 104 -14.88 -17.81 -40.00
C LEU A 104 -16.12 -16.97 -40.34
N LYS A 105 -16.65 -17.09 -41.57
CA LYS A 105 -17.75 -16.28 -42.09
C LYS A 105 -18.94 -16.18 -41.13
N GLU A 106 -19.31 -17.30 -40.51
CA GLU A 106 -20.46 -17.39 -39.61
C GLU A 106 -20.22 -16.66 -38.29
N SER A 107 -19.04 -16.82 -37.66
CA SER A 107 -18.66 -16.05 -36.47
C SER A 107 -18.56 -14.55 -36.77
N PHE A 108 -18.02 -14.19 -37.94
CA PHE A 108 -17.93 -12.82 -38.43
C PHE A 108 -19.28 -12.18 -38.79
N LYS A 109 -20.41 -12.91 -38.77
CA LYS A 109 -21.75 -12.29 -38.77
C LYS A 109 -22.07 -11.60 -37.45
N TRP A 110 -21.42 -12.01 -36.36
CA TRP A 110 -21.58 -11.39 -35.05
C TRP A 110 -20.49 -10.38 -34.71
N ALA A 111 -19.22 -10.79 -34.76
CA ALA A 111 -18.10 -9.99 -34.26
C ALA A 111 -16.75 -10.38 -34.91
N GLY A 112 -15.80 -9.44 -34.93
CA GLY A 112 -14.37 -9.67 -35.18
C GLY A 112 -13.86 -9.51 -36.62
N TYR A 113 -14.68 -9.03 -37.54
CA TYR A 113 -14.20 -8.60 -38.87
C TYR A 113 -14.97 -7.37 -39.36
N ASN A 114 -14.21 -6.32 -39.70
CA ASN A 114 -14.71 -5.04 -40.20
C ASN A 114 -15.90 -4.51 -39.39
N ASP A 115 -15.78 -4.53 -38.06
CA ASP A 115 -16.87 -4.19 -37.16
C ASP A 115 -16.39 -3.80 -35.76
N GLY A 116 -16.96 -2.73 -35.20
CA GLY A 116 -16.62 -2.26 -33.86
C GLY A 116 -15.16 -1.82 -33.78
N ASP A 117 -14.44 -2.32 -32.78
CA ASP A 117 -13.01 -2.09 -32.59
C ASP A 117 -12.15 -2.74 -33.70
N ALA A 118 -12.72 -3.70 -34.44
CA ALA A 118 -12.13 -4.30 -35.64
C ALA A 118 -12.63 -3.66 -36.96
N ALA A 119 -13.14 -2.42 -36.93
CA ALA A 119 -13.57 -1.69 -38.12
C ALA A 119 -12.41 -1.43 -39.11
N ASN A 120 -12.75 -0.96 -40.32
CA ASN A 120 -11.81 -0.61 -41.40
C ASN A 120 -11.08 -1.80 -42.02
N GLY A 121 -11.78 -2.92 -42.19
CA GLY A 121 -11.23 -4.13 -42.81
C GLY A 121 -10.30 -4.96 -41.91
N ASN A 122 -10.26 -4.65 -40.61
CA ASN A 122 -9.42 -5.34 -39.63
C ASN A 122 -10.07 -6.61 -39.08
N TYR A 123 -9.27 -7.43 -38.37
CA TYR A 123 -9.68 -8.70 -37.75
C TYR A 123 -9.39 -8.71 -36.25
N ALA A 124 -10.22 -9.44 -35.52
CA ALA A 124 -10.04 -9.74 -34.09
C ALA A 124 -10.40 -11.21 -33.83
N VAL A 125 -9.42 -12.10 -34.00
CA VAL A 125 -9.43 -13.54 -33.71
C VAL A 125 -8.42 -13.78 -32.58
N TRP A 126 -8.89 -14.14 -31.39
CA TRP A 126 -8.09 -14.10 -30.16
C TRP A 126 -8.11 -15.43 -29.39
N GLY A 127 -7.14 -15.57 -28.47
CA GLY A 127 -7.08 -16.55 -27.39
C GLY A 127 -7.50 -17.97 -27.75
N PRO A 128 -6.94 -18.61 -28.80
CA PRO A 128 -7.37 -19.94 -29.18
C PRO A 128 -6.86 -21.01 -28.22
N ASP A 129 -7.54 -22.15 -28.19
CA ASP A 129 -7.04 -23.37 -27.57
C ASP A 129 -7.17 -24.55 -28.53
N VAL A 130 -6.22 -25.49 -28.44
CA VAL A 130 -6.13 -26.65 -29.33
C VAL A 130 -5.92 -27.93 -28.55
N ILE A 131 -6.77 -28.92 -28.82
CA ILE A 131 -6.71 -30.22 -28.16
C ILE A 131 -6.90 -31.36 -29.16
N TYR A 132 -6.21 -32.48 -28.95
CA TYR A 132 -6.56 -33.72 -29.62
C TYR A 132 -7.72 -34.42 -28.91
N ASN A 133 -8.84 -34.58 -29.60
CA ASN A 133 -10.01 -35.29 -29.12
C ASN A 133 -10.12 -36.67 -29.80
N PRO A 134 -9.82 -37.78 -29.09
CA PRO A 134 -9.90 -39.13 -29.66
C PRO A 134 -11.36 -39.62 -29.87
N GLN A 135 -12.34 -38.94 -29.28
CA GLN A 135 -13.76 -39.35 -29.31
C GLN A 135 -14.56 -38.68 -30.43
N TYR A 136 -14.05 -37.58 -31.00
CA TYR A 136 -14.71 -36.83 -32.07
C TYR A 136 -15.07 -37.76 -33.23
N ALA A 137 -16.34 -37.79 -33.63
CA ALA A 137 -16.85 -38.66 -34.67
C ALA A 137 -17.01 -37.88 -35.98
N TRP A 138 -16.29 -38.31 -37.01
CA TRP A 138 -16.46 -37.81 -38.36
C TRP A 138 -17.70 -38.41 -39.02
N SER A 139 -18.26 -37.72 -40.02
CA SER A 139 -19.40 -38.21 -40.80
C SER A 139 -19.09 -39.49 -41.59
N ASP A 140 -17.81 -39.77 -41.87
CA ASP A 140 -17.32 -41.01 -42.48
C ASP A 140 -17.24 -42.19 -41.47
N GLY A 141 -17.58 -41.96 -40.20
CA GLY A 141 -17.53 -42.94 -39.12
C GLY A 141 -16.16 -43.10 -38.45
N SER A 142 -15.10 -42.44 -38.97
CA SER A 142 -13.80 -42.41 -38.31
C SER A 142 -13.84 -41.56 -37.04
N LYS A 143 -12.92 -41.84 -36.10
CA LYS A 143 -12.79 -41.09 -34.84
C LYS A 143 -11.42 -40.43 -34.72
N GLY A 144 -11.38 -39.34 -33.95
CA GLY A 144 -10.16 -38.59 -33.65
C GLY A 144 -10.03 -37.34 -34.50
N ALA A 145 -9.89 -36.19 -33.83
CA ALA A 145 -9.61 -34.92 -34.48
C ALA A 145 -8.83 -34.00 -33.55
N TYR A 146 -7.98 -33.16 -34.13
CA TYR A 146 -7.56 -31.93 -33.48
C TYR A 146 -8.70 -30.93 -33.55
N MET A 147 -9.04 -30.34 -32.42
CA MET A 147 -10.09 -29.34 -32.28
C MET A 147 -9.43 -28.02 -31.89
N LEU A 148 -9.72 -26.96 -32.64
CA LEU A 148 -9.24 -25.61 -32.38
C LEU A 148 -10.46 -24.76 -32.01
N TYR A 149 -10.54 -24.34 -30.76
CA TYR A 149 -11.52 -23.37 -30.28
C TYR A 149 -10.90 -21.98 -30.38
N TYR A 150 -11.66 -21.03 -30.89
CA TYR A 150 -11.21 -19.65 -31.08
C TYR A 150 -12.32 -18.70 -30.64
N CYS A 151 -12.00 -17.44 -30.43
CA CYS A 151 -13.01 -16.40 -30.31
C CYS A 151 -12.82 -15.27 -31.31
N THR A 152 -13.90 -14.57 -31.62
CA THR A 152 -13.87 -13.33 -32.37
C THR A 152 -14.56 -12.21 -31.59
N SER A 153 -14.06 -10.97 -31.68
CA SER A 153 -14.52 -9.87 -30.83
C SER A 153 -14.60 -8.54 -31.56
N SER A 154 -15.61 -7.73 -31.27
CA SER A 154 -15.79 -6.40 -31.87
C SER A 154 -15.93 -5.28 -30.85
N THR A 155 -16.22 -5.60 -29.60
CA THR A 155 -16.17 -4.65 -28.49
C THR A 155 -15.69 -5.39 -27.25
N TRP A 156 -15.47 -4.69 -26.14
CA TRP A 156 -15.16 -5.29 -24.84
C TRP A 156 -16.22 -6.27 -24.30
N ARG A 157 -17.42 -6.33 -24.92
CA ARG A 157 -18.53 -7.21 -24.51
C ARG A 157 -19.10 -8.06 -25.64
N ARG A 158 -18.99 -7.63 -26.90
CA ARG A 158 -19.59 -8.31 -28.05
C ARG A 158 -18.60 -9.21 -28.74
N SER A 159 -18.70 -10.49 -28.42
CA SER A 159 -17.79 -11.54 -28.85
C SER A 159 -18.52 -12.85 -29.06
N CYS A 160 -17.87 -13.81 -29.72
CA CYS A 160 -18.34 -15.18 -29.77
C CYS A 160 -17.19 -16.19 -29.83
N ILE A 161 -17.48 -17.41 -29.37
CA ILE A 161 -16.57 -18.56 -29.42
C ILE A 161 -17.07 -19.52 -30.52
N GLY A 162 -16.17 -19.96 -31.37
CA GLY A 162 -16.41 -21.01 -32.35
C GLY A 162 -15.33 -22.08 -32.31
N TYR A 163 -15.51 -23.14 -33.10
CA TYR A 163 -14.50 -24.18 -33.20
C TYR A 163 -14.38 -24.77 -34.61
N LEU A 164 -13.16 -25.22 -34.88
CA LEU A 164 -12.73 -25.87 -36.11
C LEU A 164 -12.17 -27.26 -35.79
N VAL A 165 -12.13 -28.15 -36.78
CA VAL A 165 -11.51 -29.48 -36.62
C VAL A 165 -10.62 -29.88 -37.79
N SER A 166 -9.58 -30.65 -37.49
CA SER A 166 -8.66 -31.24 -38.48
C SER A 166 -8.27 -32.66 -38.09
N LYS A 167 -7.91 -33.50 -39.07
CA LYS A 167 -7.35 -34.84 -38.82
C LYS A 167 -5.86 -34.79 -38.43
N THR A 168 -5.15 -33.72 -38.79
CA THR A 168 -3.73 -33.50 -38.46
C THR A 168 -3.54 -32.16 -37.77
N ILE A 169 -2.52 -32.06 -36.90
CA ILE A 169 -2.25 -30.83 -36.14
C ILE A 169 -1.97 -29.64 -37.04
N ASP A 170 -1.20 -29.84 -38.13
CA ASP A 170 -0.69 -28.82 -39.05
C ASP A 170 -1.51 -28.66 -40.34
N GLY A 171 -2.67 -29.32 -40.43
CA GLY A 171 -3.59 -29.18 -41.55
C GLY A 171 -4.43 -27.91 -41.48
N THR A 172 -5.16 -27.60 -42.55
CA THR A 172 -6.22 -26.58 -42.52
C THR A 172 -7.45 -27.12 -41.80
N TYR A 173 -7.91 -26.41 -40.78
CA TYR A 173 -9.04 -26.81 -39.96
C TYR A 173 -10.34 -26.40 -40.63
N GLN A 174 -11.35 -27.25 -40.49
CA GLN A 174 -12.68 -27.05 -41.05
C GLN A 174 -13.61 -26.47 -40.00
N TYR A 175 -14.30 -25.38 -40.35
CA TYR A 175 -15.34 -24.81 -39.49
C TYR A 175 -16.43 -25.82 -39.16
N ARG A 176 -16.91 -25.75 -37.91
CA ARG A 176 -18.04 -26.55 -37.43
C ARG A 176 -19.17 -25.66 -36.96
N ASN A 177 -18.93 -24.83 -35.94
CA ASN A 177 -20.01 -24.03 -35.37
C ASN A 177 -19.48 -22.82 -34.57
N THR A 178 -20.39 -21.87 -34.30
CA THR A 178 -20.22 -20.79 -33.33
C THR A 178 -21.18 -21.07 -32.17
N ILE A 179 -20.62 -21.23 -30.98
CA ILE A 179 -21.27 -21.95 -29.88
C ILE A 179 -21.65 -21.05 -28.71
N VAL A 180 -20.89 -20.00 -28.41
CA VAL A 180 -21.22 -19.07 -27.32
C VAL A 180 -21.14 -17.64 -27.82
N TYR A 181 -22.10 -16.80 -27.41
CA TYR A 181 -22.18 -15.39 -27.78
C TYR A 181 -22.32 -14.52 -26.54
N SER A 182 -21.71 -13.34 -26.54
CA SER A 182 -21.86 -12.29 -25.52
C SER A 182 -22.17 -10.94 -26.17
N GLY A 183 -22.67 -9.99 -25.38
CA GLY A 183 -22.89 -8.60 -25.79
C GLY A 183 -24.18 -8.35 -26.56
N PHE A 184 -25.09 -9.33 -26.60
CA PHE A 184 -26.41 -9.16 -27.20
C PHE A 184 -27.32 -8.29 -26.32
N THR A 185 -28.34 -7.67 -26.90
CA THR A 185 -29.26 -6.74 -26.22
C THR A 185 -30.72 -7.15 -26.39
N LYS A 186 -31.62 -6.52 -25.62
CA LYS A 186 -33.08 -6.63 -25.86
C LYS A 186 -33.54 -5.73 -27.01
N THR A 187 -32.86 -4.62 -27.23
CA THR A 187 -33.32 -3.52 -28.08
C THR A 187 -32.86 -3.67 -29.53
N GLY A 188 -31.67 -4.24 -29.75
CA GLY A 188 -31.04 -4.32 -31.06
C GLY A 188 -30.15 -3.14 -31.42
N GLU A 189 -29.97 -2.19 -30.50
CA GLU A 189 -29.12 -1.02 -30.73
C GLU A 189 -27.66 -1.44 -30.99
N PRO A 190 -27.00 -0.91 -32.04
CA PRO A 190 -25.58 -1.16 -32.28
C PRO A 190 -24.69 -0.68 -31.12
N ASP A 191 -23.50 -1.26 -30.98
CA ASP A 191 -22.50 -0.83 -30.01
C ASP A 191 -21.13 -0.55 -30.66
N GLY A 192 -20.39 0.39 -30.08
CA GLY A 192 -19.12 0.86 -30.63
C GLY A 192 -19.27 1.39 -32.07
N ASN A 193 -18.23 1.20 -32.88
CA ASN A 193 -18.25 1.55 -34.30
C ASN A 193 -18.88 0.42 -35.15
N SER A 194 -20.14 0.09 -34.89
CA SER A 194 -20.88 -0.97 -35.59
C SER A 194 -22.23 -0.49 -36.10
N THR A 195 -22.73 -1.14 -37.15
CA THR A 195 -24.10 -1.02 -37.65
C THR A 195 -24.91 -2.30 -37.42
N ARG A 196 -24.33 -3.30 -36.74
CA ARG A 196 -24.96 -4.60 -36.53
C ARG A 196 -26.06 -4.50 -35.48
N ASN A 197 -27.20 -5.09 -35.79
CA ASN A 197 -28.30 -5.22 -34.86
C ASN A 197 -27.90 -6.18 -33.72
N THR A 198 -27.78 -5.71 -32.48
CA THR A 198 -27.27 -6.55 -31.39
C THR A 198 -28.33 -7.41 -30.70
N LYS A 199 -29.57 -7.46 -31.24
CA LYS A 199 -30.69 -8.11 -30.55
C LYS A 199 -30.45 -9.61 -30.40
N TRP A 200 -30.76 -10.15 -29.22
CA TRP A 200 -30.52 -11.56 -28.90
C TRP A 200 -31.19 -12.57 -29.83
N ASP A 201 -32.27 -12.19 -30.51
CA ASP A 201 -33.07 -13.06 -31.37
C ASP A 201 -32.74 -12.89 -32.85
N ASN A 202 -31.57 -12.36 -33.20
CA ASN A 202 -31.08 -12.37 -34.58
C ASN A 202 -30.79 -13.79 -35.08
N ASP A 203 -30.93 -14.02 -36.39
CA ASP A 203 -30.79 -15.35 -37.02
C ASP A 203 -29.36 -15.90 -37.04
N TYR A 204 -28.36 -15.02 -36.90
CA TYR A 204 -26.95 -15.41 -36.81
C TYR A 204 -26.48 -15.71 -35.37
N LEU A 205 -27.39 -15.65 -34.39
CA LEU A 205 -27.16 -16.12 -33.02
C LEU A 205 -27.85 -17.48 -32.82
N ASN A 206 -27.30 -18.33 -31.94
CA ASN A 206 -27.85 -19.67 -31.71
C ASN A 206 -29.04 -19.71 -30.73
N LEU A 207 -29.36 -18.61 -30.05
CA LEU A 207 -30.31 -18.54 -28.94
C LEU A 207 -31.74 -18.96 -29.33
N LYS A 208 -32.27 -18.49 -30.47
CA LYS A 208 -33.61 -18.90 -30.94
C LYS A 208 -33.70 -20.40 -31.20
N SER A 209 -32.66 -20.98 -31.81
CA SER A 209 -32.60 -22.41 -32.09
C SER A 209 -32.56 -23.22 -30.79
N LEU A 210 -31.79 -22.76 -29.79
CA LEU A 210 -31.72 -23.40 -28.48
C LEU A 210 -33.04 -23.30 -27.72
N ILE A 211 -33.73 -22.16 -27.79
CA ILE A 211 -35.07 -22.00 -27.19
C ILE A 211 -36.08 -22.94 -27.86
N ALA A 212 -36.07 -23.03 -29.19
CA ALA A 212 -36.96 -23.93 -29.93
C ALA A 212 -36.70 -25.41 -29.61
N LYS A 213 -35.46 -25.80 -29.30
CA LYS A 213 -35.13 -27.15 -28.82
C LYS A 213 -35.68 -27.41 -27.41
N GLY A 214 -35.66 -26.40 -26.54
CA GLY A 214 -36.05 -26.49 -25.12
C GLY A 214 -35.05 -27.29 -24.27
N ALA A 215 -35.02 -27.05 -22.95
CA ALA A 215 -34.00 -27.63 -22.07
C ALA A 215 -33.97 -29.17 -22.06
N LYS A 216 -35.13 -29.82 -22.27
CA LYS A 216 -35.23 -31.29 -22.30
C LYS A 216 -34.51 -31.93 -23.50
N ASN A 217 -34.26 -31.19 -24.58
CA ASN A 217 -33.63 -31.68 -25.80
C ASN A 217 -32.26 -31.04 -26.06
N GLY A 218 -31.56 -30.61 -25.00
CA GLY A 218 -30.24 -29.97 -25.10
C GLY A 218 -30.27 -28.50 -25.56
N GLY A 219 -31.44 -27.86 -25.49
CA GLY A 219 -31.61 -26.42 -25.68
C GLY A 219 -31.65 -25.65 -24.36
N ILE A 220 -32.32 -24.49 -24.35
CA ILE A 220 -32.59 -23.68 -23.15
C ILE A 220 -34.09 -23.33 -23.08
N ASP A 221 -34.65 -23.09 -21.90
CA ASP A 221 -36.11 -22.83 -21.80
C ASP A 221 -36.49 -21.37 -22.15
N SER A 222 -35.60 -20.42 -21.89
CA SER A 222 -35.70 -19.01 -22.30
C SER A 222 -34.33 -18.35 -22.13
N ILE A 223 -34.18 -17.08 -22.46
CA ILE A 223 -33.02 -16.29 -21.99
C ILE A 223 -33.20 -15.94 -20.51
N THR A 224 -32.09 -15.80 -19.78
CA THR A 224 -31.99 -15.25 -18.42
C THR A 224 -32.22 -13.73 -18.44
N ASP A 225 -33.42 -13.32 -18.84
CA ASP A 225 -33.77 -11.94 -19.19
C ASP A 225 -33.66 -10.94 -18.03
N ASP A 226 -33.77 -11.44 -16.80
CA ASP A 226 -33.67 -10.71 -15.54
C ASP A 226 -32.22 -10.46 -15.08
N LYS A 227 -31.24 -11.15 -15.67
CA LYS A 227 -29.82 -11.03 -15.29
C LYS A 227 -28.89 -10.66 -16.43
N CYS A 228 -29.14 -11.13 -17.65
CA CYS A 228 -28.27 -10.86 -18.81
C CYS A 228 -28.39 -9.42 -19.32
N PHE A 229 -29.42 -8.69 -18.88
CA PHE A 229 -29.69 -7.35 -19.35
C PHE A 229 -29.88 -6.37 -18.19
N GLN A 230 -29.41 -5.14 -18.40
CA GLN A 230 -29.72 -4.00 -17.55
C GLN A 230 -31.19 -3.57 -17.76
N SER A 231 -31.67 -2.65 -16.93
CA SER A 231 -33.03 -2.11 -17.02
C SER A 231 -33.35 -1.44 -18.36
N ASP A 232 -32.34 -0.90 -19.04
CA ASP A 232 -32.45 -0.30 -20.38
C ASP A 232 -32.38 -1.33 -21.54
N GLY A 233 -32.23 -2.62 -21.21
CA GLY A 233 -32.12 -3.71 -22.18
C GLY A 233 -30.71 -3.90 -22.76
N SER A 234 -29.71 -3.13 -22.31
CA SER A 234 -28.31 -3.32 -22.68
C SER A 234 -27.70 -4.54 -21.95
N TRP A 235 -26.56 -5.03 -22.45
CA TRP A 235 -25.85 -6.16 -21.88
C TRP A 235 -25.40 -5.92 -20.42
N ASN A 236 -25.73 -6.83 -19.51
CA ASN A 236 -25.25 -6.79 -18.12
C ASN A 236 -23.92 -7.51 -17.96
N ASN A 237 -22.83 -6.78 -18.15
CA ASN A 237 -21.46 -7.26 -17.93
C ASN A 237 -21.07 -7.46 -16.45
N GLN A 238 -21.94 -7.16 -15.48
CA GLN A 238 -21.65 -7.48 -14.08
C GLN A 238 -21.92 -8.96 -13.77
N TYR A 239 -22.85 -9.57 -14.52
CA TYR A 239 -23.25 -10.97 -14.39
C TYR A 239 -22.81 -11.82 -15.58
N ALA A 240 -23.02 -11.35 -16.81
CA ALA A 240 -22.80 -12.16 -18.00
C ALA A 240 -21.35 -12.05 -18.52
N PRO A 241 -20.75 -13.14 -19.02
CA PRO A 241 -19.33 -13.17 -19.40
C PRO A 241 -19.05 -12.48 -20.72
N ASN A 242 -17.83 -11.99 -20.93
CA ASN A 242 -17.36 -11.78 -22.30
C ASN A 242 -16.99 -13.15 -22.92
N ALA A 243 -17.54 -13.50 -24.08
CA ALA A 243 -17.38 -14.82 -24.70
C ALA A 243 -16.07 -14.89 -25.50
N ILE A 244 -14.94 -14.89 -24.79
CA ILE A 244 -13.58 -15.05 -25.33
C ILE A 244 -12.75 -16.02 -24.47
N ASP A 245 -11.51 -16.29 -24.91
CA ASP A 245 -10.51 -17.10 -24.23
C ASP A 245 -10.96 -18.53 -23.86
N PRO A 246 -11.47 -19.33 -24.82
CA PRO A 246 -11.84 -20.71 -24.54
C PRO A 246 -10.61 -21.58 -24.23
N THR A 247 -10.69 -22.38 -23.17
CA THR A 247 -9.81 -23.54 -22.93
C THR A 247 -10.65 -24.80 -22.78
N VAL A 248 -10.22 -25.88 -23.44
CA VAL A 248 -10.89 -27.18 -23.41
C VAL A 248 -10.01 -28.25 -22.80
N PHE A 249 -10.62 -29.10 -21.97
CA PHE A 249 -9.90 -30.17 -21.29
C PHE A 249 -10.78 -31.38 -21.05
N PHE A 250 -10.15 -32.54 -20.83
CA PHE A 250 -10.81 -33.76 -20.39
C PHE A 250 -10.73 -33.92 -18.88
N ASP A 251 -11.75 -34.54 -18.29
CA ASP A 251 -11.66 -34.99 -16.90
C ASP A 251 -10.58 -36.07 -16.72
N LYS A 252 -10.28 -36.40 -15.46
CA LYS A 252 -9.28 -37.43 -15.11
C LYS A 252 -9.57 -38.82 -15.67
N SER A 253 -10.78 -39.09 -16.14
CA SER A 253 -11.14 -40.36 -16.78
C SER A 253 -10.88 -40.37 -18.29
N GLY A 254 -10.64 -39.19 -18.88
CA GLY A 254 -10.50 -38.99 -20.33
C GLY A 254 -11.83 -39.09 -21.09
N LYS A 255 -12.98 -39.14 -20.38
CA LYS A 255 -14.29 -39.40 -21.00
C LYS A 255 -15.12 -38.15 -21.15
N GLN A 256 -15.20 -37.32 -20.12
CA GLN A 256 -15.97 -36.08 -20.16
C GLN A 256 -15.07 -34.93 -20.60
N MET A 257 -15.61 -34.07 -21.46
CA MET A 257 -14.93 -32.87 -21.96
C MET A 257 -15.61 -31.63 -21.38
N TYR A 258 -14.83 -30.61 -21.08
CA TYR A 258 -15.27 -29.33 -20.54
C TYR A 258 -14.62 -28.19 -21.31
N MET A 259 -15.29 -27.04 -21.35
CA MET A 259 -14.76 -25.78 -21.85
C MET A 259 -14.92 -24.72 -20.76
N VAL A 260 -13.83 -24.09 -20.37
CA VAL A 260 -13.83 -22.85 -19.56
C VAL A 260 -13.57 -21.67 -20.48
N TYR A 261 -14.22 -20.54 -20.24
CA TYR A 261 -14.03 -19.32 -21.02
C TYR A 261 -14.47 -18.09 -20.22
N GLY A 262 -14.09 -16.90 -20.67
CA GLY A 262 -14.48 -15.64 -20.03
C GLY A 262 -13.32 -14.66 -19.95
N SER A 263 -13.66 -13.37 -19.97
CA SER A 263 -12.69 -12.28 -19.74
C SER A 263 -13.41 -11.11 -19.09
N TRP A 264 -12.94 -10.72 -17.91
CA TRP A 264 -13.49 -9.66 -17.08
C TRP A 264 -14.99 -9.87 -16.86
N SER A 265 -15.79 -8.80 -17.00
CA SER A 265 -17.25 -8.85 -17.04
C SER A 265 -17.84 -9.73 -15.92
N GLY A 266 -18.78 -10.60 -16.24
CA GLY A 266 -19.38 -11.54 -15.31
C GLY A 266 -18.49 -12.68 -14.83
N GLY A 267 -17.20 -12.68 -15.20
CA GLY A 267 -16.25 -13.71 -14.84
C GLY A 267 -16.13 -14.87 -15.84
N LEU A 268 -15.52 -15.95 -15.37
CA LEU A 268 -15.22 -17.18 -16.06
C LEU A 268 -16.35 -18.19 -15.86
N TYR A 269 -16.80 -18.78 -16.95
CA TYR A 269 -17.86 -19.79 -16.97
C TYR A 269 -17.34 -21.11 -17.53
N MET A 270 -17.96 -22.21 -17.10
CA MET A 270 -17.64 -23.55 -17.55
C MET A 270 -18.86 -24.26 -18.15
N LEU A 271 -18.68 -24.80 -19.35
CA LEU A 271 -19.63 -25.67 -20.03
C LEU A 271 -19.10 -27.10 -20.08
N LYS A 272 -20.00 -28.06 -19.88
CA LYS A 272 -19.72 -29.44 -20.26
C LYS A 272 -19.86 -29.55 -21.79
N MET A 273 -18.99 -30.32 -22.43
CA MET A 273 -18.94 -30.49 -23.88
C MET A 273 -19.28 -31.93 -24.25
N ASN A 274 -19.91 -32.12 -25.41
CA ASN A 274 -20.09 -33.45 -25.99
C ASN A 274 -18.77 -33.88 -26.66
N PRO A 275 -18.09 -34.92 -26.16
CA PRO A 275 -16.80 -35.35 -26.72
C PRO A 275 -16.91 -35.94 -28.12
N GLU A 276 -18.09 -36.38 -28.58
CA GLU A 276 -18.25 -36.90 -29.95
C GLU A 276 -18.40 -35.80 -31.00
N THR A 277 -18.81 -34.59 -30.59
CA THR A 277 -19.10 -33.48 -31.53
C THR A 277 -18.30 -32.21 -31.27
N GLY A 278 -17.85 -31.96 -30.02
CA GLY A 278 -17.30 -30.67 -29.59
C GLY A 278 -18.35 -29.61 -29.25
N GLU A 279 -19.64 -29.94 -29.29
CA GLU A 279 -20.71 -28.98 -29.00
C GLU A 279 -20.94 -28.84 -27.49
N PRO A 280 -21.34 -27.66 -26.98
CA PRO A 280 -21.75 -27.52 -25.59
C PRO A 280 -22.98 -28.36 -25.26
N LEU A 281 -22.97 -28.92 -24.05
CA LEU A 281 -24.14 -29.44 -23.36
C LEU A 281 -24.65 -28.33 -22.43
N TYR A 282 -25.45 -27.41 -22.97
CA TYR A 282 -26.02 -26.30 -22.21
C TYR A 282 -26.79 -26.81 -20.99
N PRO A 283 -26.67 -26.17 -19.81
CA PRO A 283 -27.42 -26.58 -18.62
C PRO A 283 -28.94 -26.55 -18.81
N GLY A 284 -29.44 -25.68 -19.70
CA GLY A 284 -30.84 -25.57 -20.08
C GLY A 284 -31.71 -24.81 -19.09
N LYS A 285 -31.33 -24.82 -17.81
CA LYS A 285 -31.96 -24.09 -16.70
C LYS A 285 -30.92 -23.49 -15.76
N ASP A 286 -31.28 -22.37 -15.14
CA ASP A 286 -30.47 -21.79 -14.08
C ASP A 286 -30.54 -22.65 -12.81
N GLY A 287 -29.52 -22.54 -11.97
CA GLY A 287 -29.50 -23.25 -10.71
C GLY A 287 -28.18 -23.11 -9.97
N THR A 288 -27.78 -24.20 -9.32
CA THR A 288 -26.55 -24.30 -8.55
C THR A 288 -25.89 -25.64 -8.86
N ASP A 289 -24.60 -25.64 -9.14
CA ASP A 289 -23.85 -26.86 -9.34
C ASP A 289 -23.72 -27.59 -8.01
N LYS A 290 -24.05 -28.88 -8.01
CA LYS A 290 -24.09 -29.67 -6.77
C LYS A 290 -22.70 -30.00 -6.24
N VAL A 291 -21.68 -29.92 -7.09
CA VAL A 291 -20.30 -30.26 -6.73
C VAL A 291 -19.58 -29.02 -6.18
N SER A 292 -19.64 -27.90 -6.90
CA SER A 292 -18.96 -26.67 -6.48
C SER A 292 -19.77 -25.79 -5.54
N GLY A 293 -21.11 -25.87 -5.59
CA GLY A 293 -21.98 -24.91 -4.92
C GLY A 293 -22.09 -23.56 -5.65
N ASN A 294 -21.41 -23.40 -6.79
CA ASN A 294 -21.46 -22.18 -7.58
C ASN A 294 -22.78 -22.09 -8.37
N TYR A 295 -23.21 -20.87 -8.70
CA TYR A 295 -24.42 -20.70 -9.50
C TYR A 295 -24.20 -21.15 -10.96
N VAL A 296 -25.31 -21.53 -11.59
CA VAL A 296 -25.37 -22.01 -12.97
C VAL A 296 -26.33 -21.13 -13.75
N ASP A 297 -25.85 -20.64 -14.89
CA ASP A 297 -26.69 -20.04 -15.92
C ASP A 297 -27.07 -21.10 -16.97
N ARG A 298 -28.33 -21.11 -17.39
CA ARG A 298 -28.87 -22.03 -18.39
C ARG A 298 -28.10 -22.10 -19.71
N TYR A 299 -27.45 -21.01 -20.11
CA TYR A 299 -26.74 -20.87 -21.38
C TYR A 299 -25.23 -20.76 -21.15
N PHE A 300 -24.77 -19.89 -20.26
CA PHE A 300 -23.34 -19.65 -20.09
C PHE A 300 -22.62 -20.78 -19.35
N GLY A 301 -23.31 -21.53 -18.50
CA GLY A 301 -22.72 -22.63 -17.73
C GLY A 301 -22.55 -22.32 -16.25
N ILE A 302 -21.61 -23.01 -15.61
CA ILE A 302 -21.28 -22.85 -14.19
C ILE A 302 -20.33 -21.66 -14.05
N HIS A 303 -20.63 -20.67 -13.20
CA HIS A 303 -19.68 -19.61 -12.89
C HIS A 303 -18.58 -20.13 -11.98
N ILE A 304 -17.31 -20.03 -12.37
CA ILE A 304 -16.20 -20.66 -11.64
C ILE A 304 -15.20 -19.67 -11.04
N ALA A 305 -15.12 -18.45 -11.57
CA ALA A 305 -14.21 -17.40 -11.12
C ALA A 305 -14.68 -16.04 -11.65
N GLY A 306 -14.29 -14.93 -11.04
CA GLY A 306 -14.60 -13.59 -11.56
C GLY A 306 -15.92 -13.01 -11.06
N GLY A 307 -16.38 -11.95 -11.75
CA GLY A 307 -17.64 -11.28 -11.50
C GLY A 307 -17.50 -9.77 -11.31
N ASN A 308 -18.60 -9.04 -11.49
CA ASN A 308 -18.70 -7.59 -11.34
C ASN A 308 -17.59 -6.79 -12.04
N HIS A 309 -17.23 -7.21 -13.25
CA HIS A 309 -16.27 -6.55 -14.12
C HIS A 309 -14.86 -6.39 -13.54
N GLN A 310 -14.51 -7.18 -12.52
CA GLN A 310 -13.11 -7.33 -12.09
C GLN A 310 -12.28 -7.97 -13.20
N SER A 311 -10.97 -7.69 -13.22
CA SER A 311 -10.06 -8.37 -14.16
C SER A 311 -9.93 -9.86 -13.86
N GLY A 312 -9.69 -10.64 -14.90
CA GLY A 312 -9.69 -12.11 -14.88
C GLY A 312 -10.00 -12.65 -16.26
N GLU A 313 -9.00 -13.18 -16.96
CA GLU A 313 -9.12 -13.69 -18.33
C GLU A 313 -8.07 -14.77 -18.62
N GLY A 314 -8.05 -15.31 -19.84
CA GLY A 314 -7.15 -16.39 -20.23
C GLY A 314 -7.22 -17.61 -19.30
N PRO A 315 -8.41 -18.16 -19.01
CA PRO A 315 -8.52 -19.30 -18.11
C PRO A 315 -7.85 -20.53 -18.71
N PHE A 316 -7.04 -21.25 -17.92
CA PHE A 316 -6.49 -22.54 -18.33
C PHE A 316 -6.60 -23.57 -17.22
N ILE A 317 -7.08 -24.79 -17.53
CA ILE A 317 -7.23 -25.85 -16.54
C ILE A 317 -6.36 -27.06 -16.93
N LEU A 318 -5.44 -27.42 -16.04
CA LEU A 318 -4.61 -28.60 -16.18
C LEU A 318 -4.90 -29.61 -15.05
N TYR A 319 -5.23 -30.84 -15.41
CA TYR A 319 -5.31 -31.94 -14.44
C TYR A 319 -3.95 -32.60 -14.28
N ASP A 320 -3.47 -32.69 -13.03
CA ASP A 320 -2.27 -33.44 -12.69
C ASP A 320 -2.63 -34.71 -11.92
N LYS A 321 -2.20 -35.85 -12.48
CA LYS A 321 -2.43 -37.17 -11.88
C LYS A 321 -1.63 -37.39 -10.61
N ALA A 322 -0.44 -36.80 -10.46
CA ALA A 322 0.42 -37.03 -9.31
C ALA A 322 -0.18 -36.45 -8.02
N SER A 323 -0.77 -35.26 -8.11
CA SER A 323 -1.46 -34.58 -7.01
C SER A 323 -2.97 -34.83 -6.96
N ASP A 324 -3.55 -35.40 -8.03
CA ASP A 324 -4.99 -35.58 -8.24
C ASP A 324 -5.76 -34.25 -8.07
N TYR A 325 -5.22 -33.16 -8.64
CA TYR A 325 -5.86 -31.84 -8.66
C TYR A 325 -6.03 -31.34 -10.09
N TYR A 326 -7.11 -30.58 -10.29
CA TYR A 326 -7.27 -29.67 -11.41
C TYR A 326 -6.74 -28.29 -10.97
N TYR A 327 -5.74 -27.77 -11.66
CA TYR A 327 -5.21 -26.43 -11.45
C TYR A 327 -5.86 -25.45 -12.41
N LEU A 328 -6.49 -24.41 -11.89
CA LEU A 328 -7.03 -23.30 -12.68
C LEU A 328 -6.03 -22.16 -12.64
N TYR A 329 -5.57 -21.76 -13.82
CA TYR A 329 -4.84 -20.53 -14.07
C TYR A 329 -5.78 -19.47 -14.67
N GLU A 330 -5.58 -18.22 -14.31
CA GLU A 330 -6.19 -17.04 -14.95
C GLU A 330 -5.22 -15.85 -14.84
N SER A 331 -5.43 -14.80 -15.62
CA SER A 331 -4.60 -13.58 -15.57
C SER A 331 -5.41 -12.35 -15.13
N TYR A 332 -4.90 -11.61 -14.14
CA TYR A 332 -5.44 -10.32 -13.66
C TYR A 332 -4.67 -9.13 -14.23
N GLY A 333 -5.26 -7.94 -14.13
CA GLY A 333 -4.68 -6.70 -14.65
C GLY A 333 -4.87 -6.54 -16.17
N GLY A 334 -4.28 -5.49 -16.74
CA GLY A 334 -4.28 -5.28 -18.20
C GLY A 334 -2.99 -5.78 -18.85
N LEU A 335 -3.10 -6.31 -20.08
CA LEU A 335 -2.00 -6.94 -20.83
C LEU A 335 -0.83 -6.02 -21.21
N ALA A 336 -1.07 -4.69 -21.28
CA ALA A 336 -0.05 -3.72 -21.67
C ALA A 336 1.15 -3.72 -20.71
N ALA A 337 2.33 -3.25 -21.14
CA ALA A 337 3.56 -3.31 -20.33
C ALA A 337 3.44 -2.63 -18.94
N THR A 338 2.53 -1.66 -18.82
CA THR A 338 2.22 -0.94 -17.58
C THR A 338 0.86 -1.31 -16.97
N GLY A 339 0.11 -2.23 -17.59
CA GLY A 339 -1.22 -2.65 -17.14
C GLY A 339 -1.24 -3.61 -15.94
N GLY A 340 -0.07 -4.12 -15.54
CA GLY A 340 0.07 -4.96 -14.35
C GLY A 340 -0.40 -6.40 -14.53
N TYR A 341 -0.33 -6.95 -15.75
CA TYR A 341 -0.76 -8.32 -16.05
C TYR A 341 -0.03 -9.35 -15.17
N ASN A 342 -0.78 -10.24 -14.52
CA ASN A 342 -0.22 -11.25 -13.63
C ASN A 342 -1.08 -12.52 -13.55
N MET A 343 -0.43 -13.68 -13.60
CA MET A 343 -1.08 -14.99 -13.47
C MET A 343 -1.48 -15.31 -12.03
N ARG A 344 -2.63 -15.95 -11.88
CA ARG A 344 -3.23 -16.46 -10.65
C ARG A 344 -3.43 -17.96 -10.74
N LEU A 345 -3.33 -18.63 -9.60
CA LEU A 345 -3.44 -20.09 -9.50
C LEU A 345 -4.40 -20.49 -8.38
N PHE A 346 -5.31 -21.40 -8.71
CA PHE A 346 -6.26 -22.07 -7.84
C PHE A 346 -6.24 -23.59 -8.11
N ARG A 347 -6.89 -24.38 -7.25
CA ARG A 347 -7.07 -25.81 -7.51
C ARG A 347 -8.40 -26.36 -7.03
N SER A 348 -8.81 -27.48 -7.61
CA SER A 348 -9.99 -28.25 -7.21
C SER A 348 -9.75 -29.75 -7.35
N LYS A 349 -10.44 -30.58 -6.55
CA LYS A 349 -10.51 -32.03 -6.74
C LYS A 349 -11.49 -32.46 -7.84
N ASN A 350 -12.35 -31.53 -8.27
CA ASN A 350 -13.39 -31.76 -9.28
C ASN A 350 -13.22 -30.79 -10.45
N PRO A 351 -13.56 -31.20 -11.69
CA PRO A 351 -13.44 -30.34 -12.86
C PRO A 351 -14.31 -29.08 -12.78
N THR A 352 -15.45 -29.12 -12.07
CA THR A 352 -16.37 -27.97 -11.96
C THR A 352 -16.14 -27.09 -10.73
N GLY A 353 -15.07 -27.35 -9.96
CA GLY A 353 -14.76 -26.62 -8.73
C GLY A 353 -15.28 -27.28 -7.43
N PRO A 354 -15.34 -26.53 -6.31
CA PRO A 354 -14.92 -25.13 -6.21
C PRO A 354 -13.40 -25.02 -6.35
N TYR A 355 -12.94 -24.01 -7.09
CA TYR A 355 -11.51 -23.74 -7.26
C TYR A 355 -11.06 -22.81 -6.14
N VAL A 356 -10.20 -23.32 -5.26
CA VAL A 356 -9.74 -22.57 -4.09
C VAL A 356 -8.25 -22.25 -4.17
N ASP A 357 -7.84 -21.15 -3.55
CA ASP A 357 -6.44 -20.73 -3.46
C ASP A 357 -5.71 -21.32 -2.23
N ALA A 358 -4.49 -20.86 -1.93
CA ALA A 358 -3.71 -21.36 -0.78
C ALA A 358 -4.29 -20.95 0.58
N VAL A 359 -5.10 -19.90 0.63
CA VAL A 359 -5.81 -19.43 1.84
C VAL A 359 -7.12 -20.20 2.03
N GLY A 360 -7.69 -20.73 0.94
CA GLY A 360 -8.97 -21.43 0.90
C GLY A 360 -10.12 -20.58 0.36
N ASN A 361 -9.84 -19.42 -0.26
CA ASN A 361 -10.87 -18.61 -0.88
C ASN A 361 -11.30 -19.22 -2.22
N ASN A 362 -12.61 -19.22 -2.51
CA ASN A 362 -13.15 -19.68 -3.77
C ASN A 362 -12.95 -18.61 -4.86
N ALA A 363 -12.49 -19.02 -6.05
CA ALA A 363 -12.27 -18.14 -7.18
C ALA A 363 -13.57 -17.43 -7.62
N ALA A 364 -14.73 -18.08 -7.45
CA ALA A 364 -16.03 -17.53 -7.79
C ALA A 364 -16.47 -16.32 -6.91
N ASP A 365 -15.76 -16.05 -5.81
CA ASP A 365 -16.09 -14.97 -4.86
C ASP A 365 -15.25 -13.69 -5.08
N ASN A 366 -14.42 -13.63 -6.13
CA ASN A 366 -13.41 -12.57 -6.32
C ASN A 366 -13.95 -11.26 -6.96
N GLY A 367 -15.25 -11.12 -7.18
CA GLY A 367 -15.88 -10.00 -7.90
C GLY A 367 -15.95 -8.65 -7.16
N THR A 368 -15.03 -8.29 -6.26
CA THR A 368 -15.01 -6.95 -5.62
C THR A 368 -13.59 -6.46 -5.31
N ASP A 369 -12.73 -7.37 -4.86
CA ASP A 369 -11.31 -7.10 -4.59
C ASP A 369 -10.52 -8.36 -4.95
N ASN A 370 -10.34 -8.57 -6.26
CA ASN A 370 -9.73 -9.78 -6.79
C ASN A 370 -8.28 -9.96 -6.31
N ALA A 371 -7.59 -8.92 -5.82
CA ALA A 371 -6.26 -9.02 -5.25
C ALA A 371 -6.15 -10.00 -4.07
N LYS A 372 -7.25 -10.24 -3.33
CA LYS A 372 -7.30 -11.18 -2.20
C LYS A 372 -7.32 -12.66 -2.62
N TYR A 373 -7.61 -12.94 -3.88
CA TYR A 373 -7.91 -14.27 -4.39
C TYR A 373 -6.80 -14.77 -5.32
N GLY A 374 -6.51 -16.06 -5.23
CA GLY A 374 -5.59 -16.75 -6.14
C GLY A 374 -4.14 -16.51 -5.79
N ILE A 375 -3.34 -17.58 -5.86
CA ILE A 375 -1.89 -17.49 -5.67
C ILE A 375 -1.31 -16.70 -6.83
N LYS A 376 -0.67 -15.56 -6.56
CA LYS A 376 -0.01 -14.78 -7.62
C LYS A 376 1.27 -15.50 -8.05
N VAL A 377 1.24 -16.12 -9.22
CA VAL A 377 2.31 -16.99 -9.73
C VAL A 377 3.57 -16.17 -10.00
N MET A 378 3.43 -15.03 -10.67
CA MET A 378 4.50 -14.06 -10.88
C MET A 378 3.93 -12.66 -11.16
N GLY A 379 4.77 -11.63 -11.00
CA GLY A 379 4.45 -10.23 -11.30
C GLY A 379 5.61 -9.56 -12.03
N ASN A 380 5.69 -8.24 -12.06
CA ASN A 380 6.76 -7.51 -12.75
C ASN A 380 8.06 -7.52 -11.91
N TYR A 381 9.17 -8.06 -12.42
CA TYR A 381 10.40 -8.23 -11.63
C TYR A 381 11.67 -8.05 -12.47
N LYS A 382 12.80 -7.83 -11.81
CA LYS A 382 14.12 -7.74 -12.45
C LYS A 382 15.21 -8.30 -11.55
N PHE A 383 15.97 -9.27 -12.05
CA PHE A 383 17.24 -9.68 -11.43
C PHE A 383 18.40 -8.87 -12.01
N TYR A 384 19.48 -8.74 -11.25
CA TYR A 384 20.66 -7.98 -11.62
C TYR A 384 21.25 -8.43 -12.97
N ASN A 385 21.68 -7.48 -13.79
CA ASN A 385 22.21 -7.70 -15.15
C ASN A 385 21.26 -8.42 -16.12
N GLN A 386 19.96 -8.51 -15.81
CA GLN A 386 18.96 -9.12 -16.69
C GLN A 386 17.92 -8.09 -17.12
N THR A 387 17.30 -8.32 -18.28
CA THR A 387 16.16 -7.52 -18.75
C THR A 387 15.00 -7.66 -17.79
N GLY A 388 14.42 -6.55 -17.34
CA GLY A 388 13.23 -6.59 -16.47
C GLY A 388 12.03 -7.18 -17.21
N LYS A 389 11.19 -7.92 -16.49
CA LYS A 389 10.03 -8.63 -17.02
C LYS A 389 8.76 -7.93 -16.55
N ARG A 390 7.80 -7.75 -17.46
CA ARG A 390 6.54 -7.03 -17.23
C ARG A 390 5.35 -7.77 -17.84
N SER A 391 4.21 -7.74 -17.16
CA SER A 391 2.94 -8.20 -17.70
C SER A 391 2.99 -9.64 -18.21
N ALA A 392 3.27 -10.59 -17.31
CA ALA A 392 3.29 -12.02 -17.62
C ALA A 392 1.87 -12.59 -17.50
N GLY A 393 1.35 -13.21 -18.56
CA GLY A 393 0.01 -13.82 -18.51
C GLY A 393 -0.43 -14.41 -19.84
N GLY A 394 -1.74 -14.64 -19.96
CA GLY A 394 -2.34 -15.32 -21.11
C GLY A 394 -1.74 -16.72 -21.28
N ASN A 395 -1.72 -17.48 -20.19
CA ASN A 395 -0.93 -18.71 -20.12
C ASN A 395 -1.72 -19.95 -20.53
N SER A 396 -0.98 -20.93 -21.01
CA SER A 396 -1.35 -22.34 -21.01
C SER A 396 -0.37 -23.14 -20.16
N ALA A 397 -0.63 -24.44 -19.99
CA ALA A 397 0.25 -25.34 -19.28
C ALA A 397 0.26 -26.72 -19.92
N LEU A 398 1.41 -27.39 -19.86
CA LEU A 398 1.65 -28.71 -20.44
C LEU A 398 2.18 -29.67 -19.37
N LEU A 399 1.55 -30.84 -19.24
CA LEU A 399 2.15 -31.99 -18.59
C LEU A 399 2.68 -32.94 -19.68
N ASP A 400 4.00 -33.10 -19.74
CA ASP A 400 4.65 -33.87 -20.81
C ASP A 400 4.70 -35.38 -20.49
N ASP A 401 5.03 -36.18 -21.51
CA ASP A 401 5.11 -37.65 -21.45
C ASP A 401 6.07 -38.16 -20.34
N ASP A 402 7.06 -37.36 -19.95
CA ASP A 402 8.04 -37.67 -18.90
C ASP A 402 7.59 -37.24 -17.49
N GLY A 403 6.40 -36.63 -17.37
CA GLY A 403 5.86 -36.09 -16.13
C GLY A 403 6.33 -34.68 -15.78
N SER A 404 7.15 -34.05 -16.62
CA SER A 404 7.55 -32.65 -16.45
C SER A 404 6.37 -31.72 -16.73
N MET A 405 6.18 -30.72 -15.87
CA MET A 405 5.15 -29.71 -16.03
C MET A 405 5.76 -28.39 -16.50
N TYR A 406 5.16 -27.76 -17.52
CA TYR A 406 5.62 -26.51 -18.10
C TYR A 406 4.49 -25.48 -18.13
N LEU A 407 4.79 -24.27 -17.66
CA LEU A 407 3.95 -23.09 -17.82
C LEU A 407 4.41 -22.32 -19.06
N VAL A 408 3.49 -22.04 -19.98
CA VAL A 408 3.75 -21.37 -21.26
C VAL A 408 2.91 -20.11 -21.34
N TYR A 409 3.54 -18.95 -21.56
CA TYR A 409 2.85 -17.66 -21.49
C TYR A 409 3.57 -16.60 -22.31
N HIS A 410 2.95 -15.44 -22.54
CA HIS A 410 3.61 -14.29 -23.16
C HIS A 410 4.10 -13.30 -22.09
N GLN A 411 5.17 -12.57 -22.40
CA GLN A 411 5.83 -11.67 -21.46
C GLN A 411 6.31 -10.41 -22.20
N ARG A 412 6.04 -9.23 -21.64
CA ARG A 412 6.62 -7.94 -22.04
C ARG A 412 7.85 -7.60 -21.20
N PHE A 413 8.55 -6.52 -21.56
CA PHE A 413 9.85 -6.20 -20.98
C PHE A 413 9.95 -4.76 -20.47
N ASP A 414 10.78 -4.57 -19.44
CA ASP A 414 11.13 -3.26 -18.90
C ASP A 414 12.18 -2.60 -19.80
N SER A 415 11.72 -1.81 -20.77
CA SER A 415 12.56 -1.04 -21.71
C SER A 415 12.38 0.47 -21.54
N ASN A 416 13.39 1.24 -21.97
CA ASN A 416 13.31 2.69 -22.05
C ASN A 416 13.75 3.17 -23.44
N PRO A 417 12.83 3.73 -24.28
CA PRO A 417 11.41 3.97 -23.99
C PRO A 417 10.62 2.67 -23.80
N SER A 418 9.45 2.76 -23.14
CA SER A 418 8.55 1.62 -22.93
C SER A 418 8.12 1.04 -24.28
N SER A 419 8.02 -0.29 -24.36
CA SER A 419 7.65 -1.05 -25.55
C SER A 419 6.57 -2.07 -25.22
N GLU A 420 5.69 -2.35 -26.17
CA GLU A 420 4.69 -3.42 -26.10
C GLU A 420 5.17 -4.73 -26.75
N ALA A 421 6.44 -4.79 -27.16
CA ALA A 421 7.05 -6.01 -27.65
C ALA A 421 6.94 -7.13 -26.60
N HIS A 422 6.48 -8.28 -27.04
CA HIS A 422 6.28 -9.46 -26.21
C HIS A 422 6.85 -10.69 -26.90
N GLU A 423 7.18 -11.67 -26.09
CA GLU A 423 7.69 -12.96 -26.54
C GLU A 423 7.12 -14.07 -25.65
N VAL A 424 7.08 -15.28 -26.18
CA VAL A 424 6.67 -16.47 -25.43
C VAL A 424 7.78 -16.88 -24.47
N ARG A 425 7.40 -17.33 -23.28
CA ARG A 425 8.28 -17.84 -22.22
C ARG A 425 7.77 -19.17 -21.69
N ILE A 426 8.73 -20.05 -21.37
CA ILE A 426 8.45 -21.41 -20.88
C ILE A 426 9.19 -21.63 -19.56
N HIS A 427 8.44 -21.77 -18.46
CA HIS A 427 9.02 -22.08 -17.15
C HIS A 427 8.58 -23.49 -16.72
N GLN A 428 9.53 -24.29 -16.23
CA GLN A 428 9.16 -25.54 -15.55
C GLN A 428 8.41 -25.25 -14.24
N GLN A 429 7.53 -26.18 -13.85
CA GLN A 429 6.84 -26.15 -12.58
C GLN A 429 7.04 -27.47 -11.83
N PHE A 430 7.09 -27.39 -10.50
CA PHE A 430 7.26 -28.54 -9.62
C PHE A 430 6.22 -28.52 -8.51
N LEU A 431 5.82 -29.68 -8.00
CA LEU A 431 4.93 -29.74 -6.85
C LEU A 431 5.72 -29.46 -5.56
N ASN A 432 5.27 -28.51 -4.75
CA ASN A 432 5.77 -28.35 -3.38
C ASN A 432 5.14 -29.38 -2.42
N GLU A 433 5.52 -29.34 -1.14
CA GLU A 433 5.02 -30.25 -0.08
C GLU A 433 3.49 -30.21 0.10
N ASP A 434 2.84 -29.13 -0.30
CA ASP A 434 1.39 -28.96 -0.19
C ASP A 434 0.67 -29.29 -1.52
N ASN A 435 1.37 -29.88 -2.49
CA ASN A 435 0.91 -30.16 -3.85
C ASN A 435 0.44 -28.92 -4.60
N TRP A 436 1.20 -27.82 -4.52
CA TRP A 436 1.03 -26.66 -5.38
C TRP A 436 2.15 -26.60 -6.41
N PRO A 437 1.83 -26.33 -7.69
CA PRO A 437 2.81 -25.95 -8.70
C PRO A 437 3.58 -24.69 -8.32
N VAL A 438 4.87 -24.82 -8.00
CA VAL A 438 5.80 -23.70 -7.88
C VAL A 438 6.54 -23.52 -9.19
N THR A 439 6.52 -22.30 -9.72
CA THR A 439 7.15 -21.95 -11.00
C THR A 439 8.64 -21.68 -10.82
N ALA A 440 9.46 -22.32 -11.66
CA ALA A 440 10.91 -22.11 -11.69
C ALA A 440 11.26 -20.63 -11.90
N VAL A 441 12.44 -20.21 -11.43
CA VAL A 441 12.84 -18.79 -11.40
C VAL A 441 13.24 -18.27 -12.78
N TYR A 442 13.94 -19.10 -13.55
CA TYR A 442 14.36 -18.79 -14.92
C TYR A 442 13.66 -19.67 -15.96
N GLU A 443 13.67 -19.21 -17.21
CA GLU A 443 13.19 -19.95 -18.37
C GLU A 443 13.89 -21.31 -18.53
N TYR A 444 13.15 -22.31 -18.99
CA TYR A 444 13.64 -23.68 -19.16
C TYR A 444 14.79 -23.75 -20.17
N ARG A 445 15.93 -24.34 -19.76
CA ARG A 445 17.14 -24.52 -20.58
C ARG A 445 17.69 -25.96 -20.49
N LYS A 446 16.81 -26.97 -20.40
CA LYS A 446 17.11 -28.42 -20.28
C LYS A 446 17.78 -28.86 -18.97
N GLU A 447 17.73 -28.04 -17.92
CA GLU A 447 18.12 -28.47 -16.59
C GLU A 447 17.12 -29.47 -16.02
N THR A 448 17.58 -30.29 -15.09
CA THR A 448 16.76 -31.28 -14.39
C THR A 448 16.88 -31.05 -12.90
N ILE A 449 15.75 -30.99 -12.20
CA ILE A 449 15.73 -30.83 -10.76
C ILE A 449 16.27 -32.09 -10.06
N THR A 450 16.97 -31.92 -8.94
CA THR A 450 17.55 -33.04 -8.19
C THR A 450 17.75 -32.65 -6.72
N THR A 451 18.43 -33.49 -5.94
CA THR A 451 18.87 -33.19 -4.58
C THR A 451 20.25 -32.54 -4.56
N TYR A 452 20.48 -31.61 -3.65
CA TYR A 452 21.70 -30.81 -3.56
C TYR A 452 22.35 -30.94 -2.17
N PRO A 453 23.68 -30.91 -2.04
CA PRO A 453 24.35 -30.77 -0.75
C PRO A 453 23.99 -29.45 -0.04
N ASP A 454 23.93 -29.43 1.29
CA ASP A 454 23.57 -28.21 2.05
C ASP A 454 24.46 -27.00 1.72
N LYS A 455 25.77 -27.25 1.55
CA LYS A 455 26.74 -26.21 1.18
C LYS A 455 26.44 -25.52 -0.17
N ASP A 456 25.69 -26.16 -1.06
CA ASP A 456 25.37 -25.63 -2.39
C ASP A 456 24.08 -24.79 -2.37
N VAL A 457 23.30 -24.84 -1.28
CA VAL A 457 22.09 -24.02 -1.06
C VAL A 457 22.26 -22.97 0.04
N ILE A 458 23.27 -23.09 0.89
CA ILE A 458 23.65 -22.07 1.87
C ILE A 458 24.34 -20.93 1.14
N GLY A 459 23.78 -19.72 1.20
CA GLY A 459 24.32 -18.58 0.46
C GLY A 459 23.43 -17.35 0.50
N THR A 460 23.86 -16.31 -0.20
CA THR A 460 23.11 -15.07 -0.39
C THR A 460 22.35 -15.13 -1.71
N TYR A 461 21.10 -14.68 -1.72
CA TYR A 461 20.18 -14.73 -2.83
C TYR A 461 19.58 -13.34 -3.10
N GLU A 462 19.46 -12.98 -4.37
CA GLU A 462 18.44 -12.02 -4.81
C GLU A 462 17.07 -12.61 -4.48
N PHE A 463 16.20 -11.81 -3.87
CA PHE A 463 14.91 -12.23 -3.36
C PHE A 463 13.81 -11.33 -3.91
N VAL A 464 12.82 -11.94 -4.53
CA VAL A 464 11.62 -11.25 -5.04
C VAL A 464 10.40 -11.83 -4.36
N ASN A 465 9.58 -10.97 -3.78
CA ASN A 465 8.24 -11.33 -3.31
C ASN A 465 7.21 -10.74 -4.27
N HIS A 466 6.44 -11.60 -4.94
CA HIS A 466 5.48 -11.17 -5.96
C HIS A 466 4.24 -10.46 -5.41
N GLY A 467 4.01 -10.54 -4.09
CA GLY A 467 2.87 -9.91 -3.42
C GLY A 467 1.52 -10.47 -3.90
N THR A 468 0.46 -9.70 -3.72
CA THR A 468 -0.92 -10.08 -4.12
C THR A 468 -1.64 -9.02 -4.94
N ALA A 469 -1.02 -7.87 -5.23
CA ALA A 469 -1.65 -6.80 -6.01
C ALA A 469 -2.14 -7.30 -7.37
N ALA A 470 -3.40 -6.97 -7.72
CA ALA A 470 -4.07 -7.47 -8.93
C ALA A 470 -3.78 -6.68 -10.20
N ALA A 471 -3.48 -5.38 -10.11
CA ALA A 471 -3.27 -4.52 -11.27
C ALA A 471 -2.19 -3.44 -11.00
N ASP A 472 -1.03 -3.86 -10.48
CA ASP A 472 0.11 -2.95 -10.25
C ASP A 472 1.12 -3.09 -11.40
N GLY A 473 1.21 -2.04 -12.23
CA GLY A 473 2.14 -1.94 -13.35
C GLY A 473 3.59 -1.69 -12.94
N ASN A 474 3.89 -1.44 -11.66
CA ASN A 474 5.25 -1.13 -11.22
C ASN A 474 6.14 -2.37 -11.17
N MET A 475 7.46 -2.14 -11.32
CA MET A 475 8.45 -3.20 -11.08
C MET A 475 8.58 -3.47 -9.59
N LEU A 476 8.51 -4.74 -9.20
CA LEU A 476 8.80 -5.18 -7.84
C LEU A 476 10.24 -4.83 -7.43
N THR A 477 10.42 -4.71 -6.12
CA THR A 477 11.74 -4.50 -5.53
C THR A 477 12.45 -5.83 -5.36
N THR A 478 13.69 -5.90 -5.82
CA THR A 478 14.59 -7.04 -5.60
C THR A 478 15.41 -6.78 -4.33
N GLN A 479 15.35 -7.71 -3.40
CA GLN A 479 15.98 -7.66 -2.08
C GLN A 479 17.15 -8.65 -2.00
N LEU A 480 17.93 -8.63 -0.92
CA LEU A 480 18.90 -9.69 -0.59
C LEU A 480 18.53 -10.43 0.69
N VAL A 481 18.55 -11.76 0.62
CA VAL A 481 18.45 -12.64 1.78
C VAL A 481 19.60 -13.63 1.81
N ARG A 482 19.98 -14.11 2.98
CA ARG A 482 20.99 -15.15 3.16
C ARG A 482 20.40 -16.32 3.94
N LEU A 483 20.49 -17.51 3.35
CA LEU A 483 20.22 -18.78 4.01
C LEU A 483 21.48 -19.20 4.77
N ASN A 484 21.42 -19.18 6.10
CA ASN A 484 22.56 -19.48 6.96
C ASN A 484 22.62 -20.98 7.31
N GLN A 485 23.82 -21.47 7.64
CA GLN A 485 24.04 -22.88 7.98
C GLN A 485 23.27 -23.35 9.22
N ASP A 486 22.95 -22.44 10.15
CA ASP A 486 22.17 -22.73 11.36
C ASP A 486 20.64 -22.80 11.10
N GLY A 487 20.20 -22.68 9.86
CA GLY A 487 18.78 -22.64 9.49
C GLY A 487 18.13 -21.28 9.67
N SER A 488 18.87 -20.21 9.98
CA SER A 488 18.33 -18.84 9.99
C SER A 488 18.34 -18.19 8.61
N VAL A 489 17.44 -17.23 8.40
CA VAL A 489 17.43 -16.32 7.26
C VAL A 489 17.78 -14.91 7.76
N SER A 490 18.72 -14.25 7.08
CA SER A 490 19.18 -12.89 7.40
C SER A 490 19.23 -12.01 6.14
N GLY A 491 19.44 -10.69 6.30
CA GLY A 491 19.45 -9.74 5.19
C GLY A 491 18.28 -8.77 5.29
N ASP A 492 17.72 -8.37 4.13
CA ASP A 492 16.58 -7.46 4.03
C ASP A 492 15.29 -8.09 4.61
N VAL A 493 15.24 -9.43 4.63
CA VAL A 493 14.20 -10.22 5.29
C VAL A 493 14.85 -11.19 6.27
N THR A 494 14.22 -11.40 7.43
CA THR A 494 14.71 -12.31 8.48
C THR A 494 13.72 -13.42 8.76
N GLY A 495 14.21 -14.57 9.23
CA GLY A 495 13.38 -15.74 9.47
C GLY A 495 14.18 -17.01 9.68
N THR A 496 13.60 -18.14 9.29
CA THR A 496 14.25 -19.46 9.31
C THR A 496 13.97 -20.23 8.02
N TRP A 497 14.86 -21.14 7.66
CA TRP A 497 14.68 -22.04 6.53
C TRP A 497 15.01 -23.48 6.91
N LYS A 498 14.40 -24.42 6.19
CA LYS A 498 14.66 -25.86 6.30
C LYS A 498 14.65 -26.49 4.91
N LYS A 499 15.45 -27.54 4.76
CA LYS A 499 15.45 -28.40 3.58
C LYS A 499 14.93 -29.80 3.95
N ALA A 500 14.18 -30.42 3.06
CA ALA A 500 13.73 -31.81 3.20
C ALA A 500 13.78 -32.50 1.83
N ALA A 501 14.13 -33.79 1.79
CA ALA A 501 14.08 -34.56 0.55
C ALA A 501 12.63 -34.91 0.19
N SER A 502 12.26 -34.77 -1.08
CA SER A 502 10.96 -35.22 -1.60
C SER A 502 11.01 -36.70 -2.00
N SER A 503 9.85 -37.35 -2.01
CA SER A 503 9.70 -38.69 -2.61
C SER A 503 9.85 -38.68 -4.14
N ALA A 504 9.85 -37.50 -4.77
CA ALA A 504 10.01 -37.30 -6.20
C ALA A 504 11.47 -37.06 -6.63
N GLY A 505 12.43 -37.16 -5.71
CA GLY A 505 13.87 -37.12 -6.03
C GLY A 505 14.49 -35.71 -6.12
N TYR A 506 13.88 -34.72 -5.48
CA TYR A 506 14.41 -33.35 -5.36
C TYR A 506 14.22 -32.78 -3.96
N ASP A 507 14.84 -31.64 -3.66
CA ASP A 507 14.78 -31.03 -2.33
C ASP A 507 13.67 -29.97 -2.21
N TYR A 508 12.83 -30.13 -1.20
CA TYR A 508 11.92 -29.11 -0.71
C TYR A 508 12.65 -28.04 0.10
N ILE A 509 12.13 -26.81 0.04
CA ILE A 509 12.47 -25.72 0.95
C ILE A 509 11.22 -25.26 1.69
N THR A 510 11.34 -25.10 3.01
CA THR A 510 10.36 -24.41 3.84
C THR A 510 11.01 -23.15 4.42
N LEU A 511 10.49 -21.97 4.08
CA LEU A 511 10.88 -20.67 4.64
C LEU A 511 9.82 -20.18 5.61
N LYS A 512 10.21 -19.69 6.78
CA LYS A 512 9.33 -18.98 7.70
C LYS A 512 9.82 -17.54 7.81
N LEU A 513 9.11 -16.63 7.15
CA LEU A 513 9.44 -15.21 7.08
C LEU A 513 8.31 -14.42 7.74
N GLY A 514 8.58 -13.81 8.89
CA GLY A 514 7.53 -13.24 9.75
C GLY A 514 6.49 -14.29 10.17
N ASN A 515 5.22 -14.02 9.86
CA ASN A 515 4.10 -14.91 10.17
C ASN A 515 3.74 -15.87 9.02
N VAL A 516 4.41 -15.77 7.88
CA VAL A 516 4.09 -16.56 6.68
C VAL A 516 5.07 -17.72 6.57
N THR A 517 4.54 -18.90 6.30
CA THR A 517 5.33 -20.08 5.93
C THR A 517 5.20 -20.28 4.42
N TYR A 518 6.33 -20.31 3.73
CA TYR A 518 6.46 -20.57 2.31
C TYR A 518 7.02 -21.96 2.10
N LYS A 519 6.42 -22.74 1.20
CA LYS A 519 6.88 -24.08 0.83
C LYS A 519 7.13 -24.17 -0.66
N GLY A 520 8.22 -24.83 -1.03
CA GLY A 520 8.70 -24.81 -2.39
C GLY A 520 9.81 -25.82 -2.66
N VAL A 521 10.62 -25.55 -3.67
CA VAL A 521 11.74 -26.41 -4.08
C VAL A 521 13.03 -25.60 -4.30
N PHE A 522 14.17 -26.27 -4.14
CA PHE A 522 15.44 -25.80 -4.70
C PHE A 522 15.61 -26.30 -6.14
N PHE A 523 16.14 -25.46 -7.02
CA PHE A 523 16.43 -25.85 -8.40
C PHE A 523 17.65 -25.10 -8.93
N LYS A 524 18.66 -25.83 -9.42
CA LYS A 524 19.82 -25.20 -10.07
C LYS A 524 19.51 -24.94 -11.54
N GLN A 525 19.54 -23.67 -11.93
CA GLN A 525 19.13 -23.19 -13.27
C GLN A 525 20.21 -22.34 -13.92
N TYR A 526 20.21 -22.25 -15.25
CA TYR A 526 20.93 -21.21 -15.99
C TYR A 526 20.11 -19.91 -15.96
N ASP A 527 20.77 -18.79 -15.66
CA ASP A 527 20.15 -17.48 -15.80
C ASP A 527 19.97 -17.04 -17.26
N GLU A 528 19.32 -15.90 -17.47
CA GLU A 528 18.99 -15.37 -18.79
C GLU A 528 19.99 -14.30 -19.26
N GLU A 529 21.23 -14.29 -18.74
CA GLU A 529 22.30 -13.44 -19.28
C GLU A 529 22.72 -13.91 -20.69
N ASN A 530 23.31 -13.01 -21.51
CA ASN A 530 23.83 -13.35 -22.85
C ASN A 530 24.83 -14.52 -22.82
N THR A 531 25.55 -14.67 -21.71
CA THR A 531 26.36 -15.86 -21.41
C THR A 531 25.77 -16.49 -20.15
N PRO A 532 24.86 -17.48 -20.30
CA PRO A 532 24.13 -18.05 -19.18
C PRO A 532 25.04 -18.67 -18.13
N LYS A 533 24.78 -18.36 -16.86
CA LYS A 533 25.51 -18.90 -15.71
C LYS A 533 24.58 -19.75 -14.87
N GLN A 534 25.10 -20.87 -14.37
CA GLN A 534 24.32 -21.66 -13.42
C GLN A 534 24.24 -20.95 -12.06
N LYS A 535 23.01 -20.77 -11.57
CA LYS A 535 22.70 -20.25 -10.25
C LYS A 535 21.84 -21.27 -9.50
N MET A 536 22.09 -21.40 -8.21
CA MET A 536 21.13 -22.09 -7.34
C MET A 536 19.92 -21.17 -7.15
N THR A 537 18.72 -21.68 -7.34
CA THR A 537 17.48 -20.92 -7.14
C THR A 537 16.56 -21.63 -6.16
N PHE A 538 15.60 -20.89 -5.63
CA PHE A 538 14.44 -21.47 -4.96
C PHE A 538 13.17 -20.72 -5.38
N THR A 539 12.05 -21.43 -5.36
CA THR A 539 10.72 -20.89 -5.62
C THR A 539 9.75 -21.48 -4.60
N ALA A 540 8.93 -20.66 -3.95
CA ALA A 540 8.04 -21.11 -2.89
C ALA A 540 6.74 -20.29 -2.81
N ILE A 541 5.64 -20.96 -2.46
CA ILE A 541 4.32 -20.38 -2.27
C ILE A 541 4.02 -20.28 -0.77
N GLY A 542 3.55 -19.11 -0.33
CA GLY A 542 3.10 -18.84 1.03
C GLY A 542 1.62 -19.16 1.22
N GLY A 543 1.24 -19.54 2.45
CA GLY A 543 -0.16 -19.73 2.84
C GLY A 543 -1.02 -18.45 2.84
N ASN A 544 -0.55 -17.37 2.23
CA ASN A 544 -1.21 -16.07 2.09
C ASN A 544 -1.29 -15.63 0.61
N ASN A 545 -1.26 -16.59 -0.33
CA ASN A 545 -1.31 -16.38 -1.79
C ASN A 545 -0.10 -15.64 -2.40
N THR A 546 0.98 -15.41 -1.64
CA THR A 546 2.21 -14.79 -2.17
C THR A 546 3.22 -15.84 -2.66
N THR A 547 3.90 -15.54 -3.76
CA THR A 547 5.03 -16.35 -4.27
C THR A 547 6.34 -15.61 -4.02
N VAL A 548 7.38 -16.34 -3.63
CA VAL A 548 8.73 -15.81 -3.43
C VAL A 548 9.76 -16.59 -4.23
N TRP A 549 10.67 -15.86 -4.87
CA TRP A 549 11.78 -16.42 -5.64
C TRP A 549 13.11 -15.99 -5.06
N GLY A 550 14.09 -16.90 -5.14
CA GLY A 550 15.48 -16.68 -4.76
C GLY A 550 16.41 -17.04 -5.90
N SER A 551 17.37 -16.18 -6.25
CA SER A 551 18.47 -16.50 -7.16
C SER A 551 19.82 -16.24 -6.49
N MET A 552 20.66 -17.26 -6.36
CA MET A 552 21.90 -17.17 -5.59
C MET A 552 22.87 -16.21 -6.29
N VAL A 553 23.43 -15.30 -5.48
CA VAL A 553 24.41 -14.32 -5.91
C VAL A 553 25.81 -14.86 -5.70
N ASP A 554 26.68 -14.66 -6.69
CA ASP A 554 28.11 -14.87 -6.50
C ASP A 554 28.67 -13.79 -5.56
N THR A 555 28.95 -14.20 -4.32
CA THR A 555 29.48 -13.34 -3.27
C THR A 555 31.01 -13.35 -3.18
N SER A 556 31.70 -14.01 -4.13
CA SER A 556 33.17 -13.99 -4.19
C SER A 556 33.74 -12.60 -4.54
N SER A 557 32.90 -11.71 -5.07
CA SER A 557 33.25 -10.34 -5.44
C SER A 557 32.38 -9.34 -4.69
N ASP A 558 32.95 -8.66 -3.70
CA ASP A 558 32.28 -7.53 -3.01
C ASP A 558 31.86 -6.43 -4.01
N GLN A 559 32.54 -6.33 -5.17
CA GLN A 559 32.20 -5.41 -6.26
C GLN A 559 30.83 -5.69 -6.87
N THR A 560 30.45 -6.97 -7.00
CA THR A 560 29.14 -7.35 -7.56
C THR A 560 28.02 -6.83 -6.68
N ILE A 561 28.11 -7.02 -5.36
CA ILE A 561 27.10 -6.55 -4.41
C ILE A 561 27.04 -5.02 -4.39
N ALA A 562 28.18 -4.33 -4.43
CA ALA A 562 28.22 -2.87 -4.50
C ALA A 562 27.55 -2.32 -5.78
N ASN A 563 27.74 -2.98 -6.92
CA ASN A 563 27.08 -2.60 -8.18
C ASN A 563 25.56 -2.86 -8.13
N MET A 564 25.13 -4.01 -7.60
CA MET A 564 23.71 -4.32 -7.42
C MET A 564 23.01 -3.27 -6.54
N ALA A 565 23.64 -2.93 -5.42
CA ALA A 565 23.17 -1.88 -4.52
C ALA A 565 23.06 -0.53 -5.24
N ALA A 566 24.06 -0.16 -6.04
CA ALA A 566 24.05 1.08 -6.82
C ALA A 566 22.93 1.14 -7.86
N GLU A 567 22.64 0.03 -8.57
CA GLU A 567 21.55 -0.04 -9.54
C GLU A 567 20.17 0.08 -8.86
N SER A 568 19.99 -0.59 -7.72
CA SER A 568 18.75 -0.55 -6.92
C SER A 568 18.37 0.88 -6.48
N LEU A 569 19.37 1.77 -6.33
CA LEU A 569 19.12 3.17 -5.94
C LEU A 569 18.41 4.00 -7.01
N ALA A 570 18.52 3.64 -8.29
CA ALA A 570 17.91 4.41 -9.37
C ALA A 570 16.38 4.50 -9.27
N LYS A 571 15.73 3.52 -8.63
CA LYS A 571 14.29 3.54 -8.36
C LYS A 571 13.89 4.37 -7.14
N GLN A 572 14.85 4.69 -6.27
CA GLN A 572 14.59 5.37 -4.99
C GLN A 572 14.85 6.88 -5.06
N VAL A 573 15.60 7.35 -6.06
CA VAL A 573 15.89 8.77 -6.25
C VAL A 573 14.98 9.33 -7.36
N PRO A 574 14.12 10.32 -7.08
CA PRO A 574 13.24 10.88 -8.10
C PRO A 574 14.02 11.73 -9.10
N THR A 575 13.50 11.81 -10.34
CA THR A 575 14.09 12.64 -11.41
C THR A 575 13.75 14.13 -11.26
N SER A 576 12.74 14.48 -10.48
CA SER A 576 12.38 15.85 -10.13
C SER A 576 11.89 15.98 -8.68
N ALA A 577 12.00 17.17 -8.10
CA ALA A 577 11.60 17.43 -6.73
C ALA A 577 11.01 18.84 -6.55
N VAL A 578 9.89 18.95 -5.84
CA VAL A 578 9.31 20.21 -5.35
C VAL A 578 9.53 20.38 -3.85
N ASP A 579 9.47 19.26 -3.15
CA ASP A 579 9.68 19.12 -1.71
C ASP A 579 10.97 18.34 -1.41
N SER A 580 11.36 18.32 -0.14
CA SER A 580 12.51 17.53 0.32
C SER A 580 12.29 16.04 0.04
N ILE A 581 13.33 15.38 -0.47
CA ILE A 581 13.32 13.96 -0.84
C ILE A 581 14.01 13.12 0.24
N SER A 582 13.57 11.88 0.42
CA SER A 582 14.23 10.95 1.33
C SER A 582 15.32 10.17 0.58
N LEU A 583 16.54 10.18 1.09
CA LEU A 583 17.67 9.48 0.49
C LEU A 583 18.11 8.31 1.40
N PRO A 584 18.17 7.07 0.90
CA PRO A 584 18.53 5.91 1.71
C PRO A 584 20.01 5.95 2.13
N THR A 585 20.30 5.58 3.36
CA THR A 585 21.68 5.47 3.88
C THR A 585 22.25 4.06 3.76
N SER A 586 21.43 3.09 3.35
CA SER A 586 21.86 1.72 3.05
C SER A 586 20.87 1.04 2.10
N VAL A 587 21.36 0.11 1.28
CA VAL A 587 20.53 -0.74 0.40
C VAL A 587 21.25 -2.07 0.18
N MET A 588 20.52 -3.19 0.19
CA MET A 588 21.11 -4.53 -0.05
C MET A 588 22.34 -4.83 0.84
N GLY A 589 22.32 -4.36 2.09
CA GLY A 589 23.44 -4.47 3.03
C GLY A 589 24.66 -3.56 2.75
N ALA A 590 24.68 -2.80 1.65
CA ALA A 590 25.69 -1.79 1.37
C ALA A 590 25.34 -0.46 2.05
N SER A 591 26.37 0.26 2.52
CA SER A 591 26.24 1.61 3.09
C SER A 591 26.29 2.67 1.99
N ILE A 592 25.53 3.75 2.15
CA ILE A 592 25.44 4.84 1.16
C ILE A 592 25.76 6.15 1.84
N SER A 593 26.64 6.92 1.22
CA SER A 593 26.89 8.32 1.57
C SER A 593 26.57 9.21 0.39
N TRP A 594 25.91 10.33 0.65
CA TRP A 594 25.43 11.24 -0.38
C TRP A 594 26.26 12.52 -0.43
N SER A 595 26.46 13.04 -1.64
CA SER A 595 26.91 14.41 -1.86
C SER A 595 26.05 15.09 -2.91
N SER A 596 26.03 16.41 -2.91
CA SER A 596 25.25 17.22 -3.84
C SER A 596 26.14 18.22 -4.57
N SER A 597 25.92 18.37 -5.87
CA SER A 597 26.58 19.41 -6.67
C SER A 597 26.11 20.83 -6.34
N ASN A 598 24.96 20.99 -5.66
CA ASN A 598 24.42 22.30 -5.28
C ASN A 598 23.62 22.23 -3.98
N THR A 599 24.32 22.32 -2.84
CA THR A 599 23.75 22.25 -1.49
C THR A 599 22.85 23.44 -1.12
N LYS A 600 22.88 24.53 -1.92
CA LYS A 600 21.96 25.65 -1.74
C LYS A 600 20.55 25.31 -2.20
N VAL A 601 20.40 24.41 -3.17
CA VAL A 601 19.11 24.03 -3.78
C VAL A 601 18.64 22.65 -3.33
N LEU A 602 19.53 21.65 -3.30
CA LEU A 602 19.22 20.31 -2.79
C LEU A 602 20.41 19.79 -2.01
N ARG A 603 20.25 19.58 -0.70
CA ARG A 603 21.32 19.12 0.19
C ARG A 603 21.53 17.61 0.05
N ALA A 604 22.70 17.13 0.49
CA ALA A 604 23.01 15.70 0.58
C ALA A 604 22.05 14.92 1.50
N SER A 605 21.35 15.60 2.41
CA SER A 605 20.28 15.00 3.23
C SER A 605 18.96 14.83 2.48
N GLY A 606 18.87 15.27 1.22
CA GLY A 606 17.63 15.33 0.45
C GLY A 606 16.77 16.57 0.73
N ALA A 607 17.21 17.46 1.63
CA ALA A 607 16.48 18.69 1.91
C ALA A 607 16.51 19.65 0.71
N VAL A 608 15.34 20.06 0.24
CA VAL A 608 15.17 21.01 -0.87
C VAL A 608 15.03 22.43 -0.34
N THR A 609 15.82 23.35 -0.88
CA THR A 609 15.55 24.78 -0.84
C THR A 609 15.04 25.18 -2.22
N PRO A 610 13.79 25.60 -2.35
CA PRO A 610 13.20 26.00 -3.62
C PRO A 610 14.04 27.08 -4.33
N PRO A 611 14.48 26.84 -5.57
CA PRO A 611 15.15 27.87 -6.35
C PRO A 611 14.12 28.86 -6.94
N THR A 612 14.62 29.96 -7.51
CA THR A 612 13.79 30.93 -8.26
C THR A 612 13.61 30.55 -9.74
N LYS A 613 14.37 29.57 -10.22
CA LYS A 613 14.26 28.95 -11.54
C LYS A 613 14.55 27.46 -11.41
N ASP A 614 13.93 26.64 -12.23
CA ASP A 614 14.19 25.20 -12.27
C ASP A 614 15.70 24.94 -12.34
N THR A 615 16.20 24.14 -11.41
CA THR A 615 17.65 23.91 -11.26
C THR A 615 17.93 22.42 -11.18
N SER A 616 18.75 21.92 -12.11
CA SER A 616 19.25 20.55 -12.06
C SER A 616 20.37 20.41 -11.03
N VAL A 617 20.24 19.45 -10.13
CA VAL A 617 21.24 19.12 -9.11
C VAL A 617 21.68 17.67 -9.31
N ILE A 618 22.99 17.42 -9.29
CA ILE A 618 23.53 16.07 -9.33
C ILE A 618 23.73 15.60 -7.90
N LEU A 619 22.95 14.60 -7.49
CA LEU A 619 23.21 13.82 -6.29
C LEU A 619 24.16 12.67 -6.62
N THR A 620 25.20 12.51 -5.81
CA THR A 620 26.18 11.44 -5.95
C THR A 620 26.08 10.50 -4.75
N ALA A 621 25.73 9.24 -5.00
CA ALA A 621 25.73 8.17 -4.01
C ALA A 621 27.07 7.42 -4.06
N ALA A 622 27.85 7.49 -2.99
CA ALA A 622 28.99 6.61 -2.77
C ALA A 622 28.53 5.38 -1.99
N VAL A 623 28.40 4.27 -2.70
CA VAL A 623 27.95 2.97 -2.22
C VAL A 623 29.16 2.14 -1.81
N SER A 624 29.20 1.67 -0.56
CA SER A 624 30.30 0.88 -0.02
C SER A 624 29.80 -0.43 0.56
N TYR A 625 30.37 -1.54 0.10
CA TYR A 625 30.13 -2.89 0.61
C TYR A 625 31.47 -3.58 0.88
N LYS A 626 31.78 -3.81 2.15
CA LYS A 626 33.09 -4.29 2.63
C LYS A 626 34.26 -3.53 1.98
N THR A 627 35.07 -4.15 1.12
CA THR A 627 36.23 -3.52 0.47
C THR A 627 35.88 -2.80 -0.83
N ALA A 628 34.70 -3.04 -1.42
CA ALA A 628 34.28 -2.45 -2.68
C ALA A 628 33.58 -1.10 -2.49
N LYS A 629 33.83 -0.19 -3.43
CA LYS A 629 33.20 1.13 -3.50
C LYS A 629 32.76 1.46 -4.91
N VAL A 630 31.51 1.89 -5.05
CA VAL A 630 30.90 2.28 -6.32
C VAL A 630 30.30 3.67 -6.16
N THR A 631 30.32 4.47 -7.22
CA THR A 631 29.67 5.78 -7.23
C THR A 631 28.61 5.81 -8.31
N GLN A 632 27.39 6.21 -7.94
CA GLN A 632 26.28 6.43 -8.86
C GLN A 632 25.84 7.89 -8.79
N LYS A 633 25.50 8.48 -9.94
CA LYS A 633 25.02 9.86 -10.05
C LYS A 633 23.57 9.89 -10.47
N PHE A 634 22.81 10.81 -9.90
CA PHE A 634 21.40 11.06 -10.19
C PHE A 634 21.20 12.54 -10.46
N THR A 635 20.59 12.87 -11.60
CA THR A 635 20.21 14.25 -11.92
C THR A 635 18.78 14.47 -11.44
N VAL A 636 18.61 15.34 -10.43
CA VAL A 636 17.32 15.73 -9.88
C VAL A 636 17.01 17.16 -10.32
N LYS A 637 15.91 17.35 -11.05
CA LYS A 637 15.42 18.68 -11.42
C LYS A 637 14.58 19.26 -10.26
N VAL A 638 15.13 20.23 -9.54
CA VAL A 638 14.42 20.92 -8.45
C VAL A 638 13.61 22.07 -9.01
N GLN A 639 12.30 22.04 -8.80
CA GLN A 639 11.36 22.99 -9.37
C GLN A 639 11.34 24.30 -8.59
N HIS A 640 11.14 25.41 -9.30
CA HIS A 640 11.10 26.74 -8.70
C HIS A 640 9.87 27.00 -7.83
N THR A 641 9.90 28.11 -7.08
CA THR A 641 8.76 28.56 -6.25
C THR A 641 7.66 29.18 -7.09
N ALA A 642 6.40 28.94 -6.73
CA ALA A 642 5.26 29.45 -7.47
C ALA A 642 5.32 30.98 -7.65
N SER A 643 5.13 31.45 -8.88
CA SER A 643 5.23 32.85 -9.28
C SER A 643 3.89 33.36 -9.80
N LEU A 644 3.42 34.50 -9.27
CA LEU A 644 2.10 35.05 -9.59
C LEU A 644 2.02 35.55 -11.05
N ILE A 645 1.12 34.98 -11.84
CA ILE A 645 0.84 35.39 -13.23
C ILE A 645 -0.16 36.55 -13.25
N TYR A 646 -1.34 36.32 -12.68
CA TYR A 646 -2.45 37.28 -12.60
C TYR A 646 -3.07 37.24 -11.20
N ASP A 647 -3.45 38.40 -10.70
CA ASP A 647 -4.24 38.61 -9.48
C ASP A 647 -5.35 39.61 -9.79
N PHE A 648 -6.61 39.19 -9.60
CA PHE A 648 -7.79 40.04 -9.69
C PHE A 648 -8.43 40.15 -8.31
N ASP A 649 -8.10 41.25 -7.62
CA ASP A 649 -8.51 41.59 -6.23
C ASP A 649 -9.79 42.45 -6.17
N PHE A 650 -10.33 42.83 -7.33
CA PHE A 650 -11.57 43.61 -7.51
C PHE A 650 -11.66 44.96 -6.76
N ASN A 651 -10.54 45.48 -6.23
CA ASN A 651 -10.50 46.74 -5.49
C ASN A 651 -10.64 47.97 -6.40
N LYS A 652 -10.26 47.83 -7.68
CA LYS A 652 -10.37 48.89 -8.70
C LYS A 652 -11.72 48.82 -9.43
N ASN A 653 -12.24 49.99 -9.83
CA ASN A 653 -13.42 50.05 -10.69
C ASN A 653 -13.12 49.44 -12.07
N PRO A 654 -14.13 48.81 -12.72
CA PRO A 654 -14.01 48.43 -14.12
C PRO A 654 -13.90 49.68 -15.00
N ASP A 655 -13.19 49.53 -16.12
CA ASP A 655 -13.16 50.53 -17.17
C ASP A 655 -14.53 50.65 -17.87
N SER A 656 -14.70 51.69 -18.69
CA SER A 656 -15.95 51.91 -19.44
C SER A 656 -16.33 50.77 -20.38
N ASP A 657 -15.35 49.98 -20.82
CA ASP A 657 -15.52 48.78 -21.65
C ASP A 657 -15.73 47.49 -20.83
N ARG A 658 -15.94 47.63 -19.51
CA ARG A 658 -16.14 46.53 -18.54
C ARG A 658 -14.93 45.62 -18.35
N THR A 659 -13.74 46.11 -18.67
CA THR A 659 -12.48 45.42 -18.40
C THR A 659 -11.97 45.72 -16.98
N LEU A 660 -11.23 44.77 -16.40
CA LEU A 660 -10.64 44.84 -15.07
C LEU A 660 -9.13 44.69 -15.17
N HIS A 661 -8.42 45.67 -14.61
CA HIS A 661 -6.97 45.62 -14.50
C HIS A 661 -6.54 44.61 -13.42
N PRO A 662 -5.48 43.81 -13.65
CA PRO A 662 -4.90 42.99 -12.60
C PRO A 662 -4.22 43.86 -11.53
N ALA A 663 -4.02 43.31 -10.33
CA ALA A 663 -3.33 43.96 -9.22
C ALA A 663 -1.83 44.16 -9.53
N ASN A 664 -1.20 45.15 -8.87
CA ASN A 664 0.17 45.60 -9.16
C ASN A 664 1.26 44.52 -8.95
N GLY A 665 0.94 43.39 -8.29
CA GLY A 665 1.85 42.26 -8.10
C GLY A 665 1.81 41.20 -9.22
N SER A 666 0.93 41.34 -10.20
CA SER A 666 0.79 40.39 -11.31
C SER A 666 1.98 40.48 -12.27
N ALA A 667 2.51 39.33 -12.73
CA ALA A 667 3.57 39.32 -13.73
C ALA A 667 3.10 39.80 -15.12
N LYS A 668 1.80 39.69 -15.41
CA LYS A 668 1.19 40.13 -16.67
C LYS A 668 0.17 41.26 -16.46
N SER A 669 -0.08 42.01 -17.52
CA SER A 669 -0.93 43.22 -17.51
C SER A 669 -2.22 43.09 -18.33
N GLY A 670 -2.53 41.92 -18.88
CA GLY A 670 -3.79 41.68 -19.60
C GLY A 670 -5.00 41.89 -18.70
N LYS A 671 -6.10 42.41 -19.27
CA LYS A 671 -7.32 42.74 -18.52
C LYS A 671 -8.35 41.61 -18.59
N ALA A 672 -8.99 41.31 -17.47
CA ALA A 672 -10.17 40.44 -17.45
C ALA A 672 -11.42 41.23 -17.91
N ILE A 673 -12.49 40.54 -18.31
CA ILE A 673 -13.71 41.16 -18.86
C ILE A 673 -14.94 40.62 -18.12
N LEU A 674 -15.77 41.52 -17.60
CA LEU A 674 -17.07 41.17 -17.00
C LEU A 674 -18.09 40.86 -18.10
N GLN A 675 -18.53 39.61 -18.19
CA GLN A 675 -19.49 39.16 -19.21
C GLN A 675 -20.94 39.28 -18.73
N GLY A 676 -21.86 39.61 -19.65
CA GLY A 676 -23.29 39.74 -19.37
C GLY A 676 -23.60 40.82 -18.34
N THR A 677 -24.15 40.43 -17.21
CA THR A 677 -24.53 41.26 -16.05
C THR A 677 -23.59 41.07 -14.86
N ALA A 678 -22.49 40.33 -15.02
CA ALA A 678 -21.43 40.23 -14.00
C ALA A 678 -20.98 41.62 -13.55
N SER A 679 -20.89 41.83 -12.24
CA SER A 679 -20.65 43.15 -11.65
C SER A 679 -19.82 43.04 -10.38
N LEU A 680 -19.23 44.17 -9.97
CA LEU A 680 -18.57 44.28 -8.67
C LEU A 680 -19.55 44.85 -7.65
N VAL A 681 -19.66 44.21 -6.49
CA VAL A 681 -20.51 44.65 -5.38
C VAL A 681 -19.69 44.78 -4.10
N THR A 682 -20.25 45.41 -3.07
CA THR A 682 -19.63 45.44 -1.74
C THR A 682 -20.22 44.34 -0.87
N ASP A 683 -19.38 43.39 -0.46
CA ASP A 683 -19.67 42.40 0.57
C ASP A 683 -19.16 42.87 1.94
N THR A 684 -19.91 42.55 2.98
CA THR A 684 -19.63 43.00 4.35
C THR A 684 -18.37 42.39 4.98
N GLN A 685 -17.87 41.26 4.47
CA GLN A 685 -16.71 40.55 5.01
C GLN A 685 -15.45 40.73 4.14
N LYS A 686 -15.61 40.83 2.83
CA LYS A 686 -14.49 40.87 1.86
C LYS A 686 -14.31 42.20 1.16
N GLY A 687 -15.16 43.20 1.42
CA GLY A 687 -15.08 44.48 0.73
C GLY A 687 -15.60 44.36 -0.69
N ARG A 688 -14.86 44.84 -1.71
CA ARG A 688 -15.34 44.74 -3.09
C ARG A 688 -15.08 43.36 -3.66
N VAL A 689 -16.12 42.73 -4.19
CA VAL A 689 -16.07 41.37 -4.72
C VAL A 689 -16.76 41.28 -6.08
N LEU A 690 -16.36 40.30 -6.88
CA LEU A 690 -17.09 39.92 -8.10
C LEU A 690 -18.37 39.20 -7.71
N LYS A 691 -19.52 39.63 -8.23
CA LYS A 691 -20.80 38.93 -8.10
C LYS A 691 -21.29 38.40 -9.44
N LEU A 692 -21.60 37.11 -9.46
CA LEU A 692 -22.19 36.40 -10.58
C LEU A 692 -23.60 35.94 -10.21
N THR A 693 -24.58 36.24 -11.06
CA THR A 693 -25.97 35.82 -10.88
C THR A 693 -26.52 35.25 -12.18
N ASN A 694 -26.89 33.97 -12.19
CA ASN A 694 -27.38 33.21 -13.32
C ASN A 694 -28.64 32.41 -12.95
N THR A 695 -29.50 32.18 -13.93
CA THR A 695 -30.64 31.26 -13.76
C THR A 695 -30.18 29.81 -13.88
N ALA A 696 -30.96 28.86 -13.36
CA ALA A 696 -30.72 27.44 -13.61
C ALA A 696 -30.59 27.17 -15.13
N LYS A 697 -29.65 26.28 -15.50
CA LYS A 697 -29.29 25.91 -16.87
C LYS A 697 -28.64 27.00 -17.72
N ALA A 698 -28.33 28.17 -17.16
CA ALA A 698 -27.56 29.19 -17.88
C ALA A 698 -26.14 28.69 -18.20
N GLN A 699 -25.63 29.00 -19.38
CA GLN A 699 -24.29 28.62 -19.83
C GLN A 699 -23.64 29.79 -20.55
N GLY A 700 -22.43 30.18 -20.12
CA GLY A 700 -21.68 31.29 -20.70
C GLY A 700 -22.40 32.64 -20.64
N VAL A 701 -23.23 32.88 -19.62
CA VAL A 701 -24.07 34.09 -19.52
C VAL A 701 -23.38 35.19 -18.69
N ASN A 702 -23.23 34.97 -17.38
CA ASN A 702 -22.63 35.95 -16.47
C ASN A 702 -21.42 35.33 -15.77
N TYR A 703 -20.22 35.72 -16.20
CA TYR A 703 -18.95 35.19 -15.71
C TYR A 703 -17.81 36.21 -15.88
N LEU A 704 -16.65 35.92 -15.30
CA LEU A 704 -15.43 36.70 -15.54
C LEU A 704 -14.54 35.98 -16.54
N LYS A 705 -14.31 36.61 -17.70
CA LYS A 705 -13.39 36.10 -18.73
C LYS A 705 -11.98 36.61 -18.44
N LEU A 706 -11.03 35.71 -18.23
CA LEU A 706 -9.63 36.06 -18.01
C LEU A 706 -8.86 36.24 -19.34
N PRO A 707 -7.69 36.91 -19.32
CA PRO A 707 -6.85 37.06 -20.51
C PRO A 707 -6.51 35.72 -21.17
N LYS A 708 -6.53 35.69 -22.51
CA LYS A 708 -6.24 34.48 -23.31
C LYS A 708 -4.83 33.91 -23.10
N ASP A 709 -3.93 34.72 -22.55
CA ASP A 709 -2.54 34.35 -22.30
C ASP A 709 -2.32 33.89 -20.84
N THR A 710 -3.37 33.65 -20.06
CA THR A 710 -3.27 33.24 -18.64
C THR A 710 -2.27 32.09 -18.44
N PHE A 711 -2.37 31.01 -19.22
CA PHE A 711 -1.50 29.84 -19.07
C PHE A 711 -0.25 29.85 -19.97
N SER A 712 -0.06 30.85 -20.83
CA SER A 712 0.97 30.83 -21.88
C SER A 712 2.42 30.76 -21.39
N THR A 713 2.65 31.10 -20.11
CA THR A 713 3.97 31.11 -19.47
C THR A 713 4.14 30.01 -18.43
N VAL A 714 3.15 29.14 -18.25
CA VAL A 714 3.28 27.99 -17.33
C VAL A 714 4.40 27.09 -17.82
N THR A 715 5.27 26.71 -16.90
CA THR A 715 6.44 25.87 -17.16
C THR A 715 6.18 24.41 -16.80
N SER A 716 7.21 23.57 -16.88
CA SER A 716 7.16 22.18 -16.40
C SER A 716 6.90 22.04 -14.89
N ALA A 717 6.90 23.14 -14.13
CA ALA A 717 6.57 23.14 -12.72
C ALA A 717 5.05 23.05 -12.45
N GLY A 718 4.22 23.11 -13.49
CA GLY A 718 2.76 23.12 -13.34
C GLY A 718 2.21 24.49 -12.95
N TYR A 719 1.01 24.53 -12.38
CA TYR A 719 0.35 25.79 -12.00
C TYR A 719 -0.51 25.65 -10.75
N SER A 720 -0.89 26.79 -10.20
CA SER A 720 -1.84 26.90 -9.09
C SER A 720 -2.90 27.95 -9.39
N VAL A 721 -4.13 27.69 -8.95
CA VAL A 721 -5.23 28.66 -8.94
C VAL A 721 -5.71 28.81 -7.50
N SER A 722 -5.80 30.05 -7.01
CA SER A 722 -6.29 30.42 -5.69
C SER A 722 -7.44 31.41 -5.83
N MET A 723 -8.52 31.23 -5.07
CA MET A 723 -9.63 32.17 -5.03
C MET A 723 -10.35 32.10 -3.69
N TRP A 724 -10.89 33.23 -3.25
CA TRP A 724 -12.00 33.25 -2.31
C TRP A 724 -13.30 33.08 -3.08
N VAL A 725 -14.19 32.23 -2.58
CA VAL A 725 -15.50 31.99 -3.17
C VAL A 725 -16.57 31.87 -2.09
N LYS A 726 -17.74 32.42 -2.38
CA LYS A 726 -18.97 32.22 -1.61
C LYS A 726 -20.07 31.80 -2.58
N ALA A 727 -20.22 30.50 -2.75
CA ALA A 727 -21.24 29.92 -3.62
C ALA A 727 -22.54 29.68 -2.86
N SER A 728 -23.66 30.06 -3.47
CA SER A 728 -24.99 29.84 -2.92
C SER A 728 -25.39 28.37 -2.88
N SER A 729 -26.30 28.01 -1.97
CA SER A 729 -26.81 26.64 -1.83
C SER A 729 -27.59 26.12 -3.04
N ASP A 730 -28.09 26.99 -3.91
CA ASP A 730 -28.80 26.62 -5.14
C ASP A 730 -27.86 26.44 -6.34
N THR A 731 -26.57 26.72 -6.21
CA THR A 731 -25.57 26.46 -7.24
C THR A 731 -25.34 24.96 -7.40
N PHE A 732 -25.43 24.45 -8.64
CA PHE A 732 -25.15 23.07 -8.96
C PHE A 732 -23.71 22.69 -8.60
N GLU A 733 -23.51 21.52 -7.99
CA GLU A 733 -22.21 21.14 -7.43
C GLU A 733 -21.12 20.93 -8.51
N HIS A 734 -21.52 20.65 -9.75
CA HIS A 734 -20.60 20.57 -10.87
C HIS A 734 -20.36 21.93 -11.54
N SER A 735 -21.07 23.02 -11.21
CA SER A 735 -20.76 24.34 -11.79
C SER A 735 -19.27 24.69 -11.59
N ALA A 736 -18.64 25.21 -12.64
CA ALA A 736 -17.21 25.52 -12.61
C ALA A 736 -16.94 26.77 -11.74
N LEU A 737 -16.05 26.64 -10.76
CA LEU A 737 -15.47 27.80 -10.09
C LEU A 737 -14.43 28.45 -11.01
N PHE A 738 -13.62 27.62 -11.66
CA PHE A 738 -12.62 28.01 -12.65
C PHE A 738 -12.49 26.93 -13.72
N GLU A 739 -12.37 27.34 -14.97
CA GLU A 739 -12.18 26.45 -16.11
C GLU A 739 -11.29 27.09 -17.18
N ALA A 740 -10.47 26.29 -17.85
CA ALA A 740 -9.69 26.73 -18.99
C ALA A 740 -9.63 25.68 -20.11
N ASP A 741 -9.73 26.14 -21.35
CA ASP A 741 -9.75 25.30 -22.55
C ASP A 741 -9.17 26.00 -23.79
N ALA A 742 -8.91 25.26 -24.88
CA ALA A 742 -8.46 25.79 -26.16
C ALA A 742 -9.63 26.34 -27.02
N VAL A 743 -9.34 27.10 -28.08
CA VAL A 743 -10.36 27.53 -29.07
C VAL A 743 -10.65 26.38 -30.04
N GLY A 744 -11.93 26.07 -30.27
CA GLY A 744 -12.36 25.06 -31.26
C GLY A 744 -12.66 23.67 -30.71
N THR A 745 -12.54 23.46 -29.39
CA THR A 745 -13.04 22.28 -28.68
C THR A 745 -14.54 22.50 -28.36
N SER A 746 -15.44 21.88 -29.15
CA SER A 746 -16.89 22.12 -29.08
C SER A 746 -17.58 21.33 -27.96
N SER A 747 -18.32 22.06 -27.11
CA SER A 747 -19.59 21.77 -26.39
C SER A 747 -19.92 20.40 -25.76
N ASN A 748 -19.08 19.37 -25.86
CA ASN A 748 -19.28 18.04 -25.26
C ASN A 748 -17.95 17.41 -24.75
N GLY A 749 -16.83 18.15 -24.79
CA GLY A 749 -15.50 17.66 -24.39
C GLY A 749 -15.10 18.04 -22.95
N TYR A 750 -14.17 17.27 -22.37
CA TYR A 750 -13.53 17.62 -21.10
C TYR A 750 -12.59 18.82 -21.29
N PRO A 751 -12.68 19.87 -20.45
CA PRO A 751 -11.82 21.04 -20.55
C PRO A 751 -10.38 20.66 -20.21
N MET A 752 -9.42 21.40 -20.77
CA MET A 752 -8.00 21.21 -20.44
C MET A 752 -7.75 21.27 -18.92
N THR A 753 -8.53 22.09 -18.19
CA THR A 753 -8.55 22.08 -16.73
C THR A 753 -9.82 22.67 -16.14
N ARG A 754 -10.24 22.20 -14.96
CA ARG A 754 -11.27 22.84 -14.14
C ARG A 754 -11.19 22.50 -12.65
N ILE A 755 -11.85 23.31 -11.83
CA ILE A 755 -12.31 22.91 -10.50
C ILE A 755 -13.79 23.30 -10.33
N GLY A 756 -14.61 22.32 -9.93
CA GLY A 756 -16.03 22.50 -9.67
C GLY A 756 -16.30 22.98 -8.24
N VAL A 757 -17.55 23.39 -7.98
CA VAL A 757 -18.02 23.73 -6.62
C VAL A 757 -17.90 22.53 -5.67
N ASN A 758 -18.00 21.30 -6.17
CA ASN A 758 -17.72 20.05 -5.45
C ASN A 758 -16.23 19.82 -5.13
N LEU A 759 -15.35 20.78 -5.42
CA LEU A 759 -13.90 20.72 -5.19
C LEU A 759 -13.16 19.64 -5.98
N ILE A 760 -13.80 19.00 -6.97
CA ILE A 760 -13.12 18.05 -7.85
C ILE A 760 -12.30 18.83 -8.88
N GLY A 761 -10.99 18.90 -8.65
CA GLY A 761 -10.00 19.42 -9.58
C GLY A 761 -9.67 18.42 -10.69
N ARG A 762 -9.48 18.91 -11.92
CA ARG A 762 -9.27 18.09 -13.13
C ARG A 762 -8.23 18.70 -14.07
N ILE A 763 -7.53 17.83 -14.79
CA ILE A 763 -6.67 18.15 -15.93
C ILE A 763 -6.97 17.20 -17.10
N ASN A 764 -6.99 17.74 -18.32
CA ASN A 764 -7.11 17.01 -19.58
C ASN A 764 -6.28 17.70 -20.68
N ALA A 765 -5.02 17.99 -20.37
CA ALA A 765 -4.07 18.61 -21.30
C ALA A 765 -3.00 17.55 -21.60
N ASN A 766 -3.07 16.84 -22.72
CA ASN A 766 -2.27 15.64 -23.06
C ASN A 766 -2.39 14.41 -22.16
N ALA A 767 -2.74 14.58 -20.89
CA ALA A 767 -3.04 13.50 -19.96
C ALA A 767 -4.27 13.88 -19.13
N TYR A 768 -5.09 12.86 -18.85
CA TYR A 768 -6.30 13.00 -18.06
C TYR A 768 -6.04 12.63 -16.59
N SER A 769 -6.51 13.45 -15.65
CA SER A 769 -6.62 13.08 -14.25
C SER A 769 -7.67 13.94 -13.54
N ASP A 770 -8.34 13.35 -12.56
CA ASP A 770 -9.22 14.03 -11.64
C ASP A 770 -8.97 13.55 -10.20
N VAL A 771 -9.36 14.36 -9.23
CA VAL A 771 -9.21 13.99 -7.82
C VAL A 771 -10.30 12.99 -7.44
N GLN A 772 -9.96 11.70 -7.37
CA GLN A 772 -10.85 10.60 -6.95
C GLN A 772 -10.37 9.89 -5.66
N GLY A 773 -9.65 10.61 -4.79
CA GLY A 773 -9.02 10.05 -3.59
C GLY A 773 -9.89 10.07 -2.32
N SER A 774 -9.58 9.15 -1.39
CA SER A 774 -10.20 9.00 -0.05
C SER A 774 -10.22 10.25 0.85
N LEU A 775 -9.46 11.30 0.48
CA LEU A 775 -9.40 12.58 1.18
C LEU A 775 -10.55 13.52 0.81
N LEU A 776 -11.14 13.39 -0.38
CA LEU A 776 -12.23 14.25 -0.85
C LEU A 776 -13.54 13.89 -0.14
N LYS A 777 -13.70 14.41 1.08
CA LYS A 777 -14.83 14.11 1.98
C LYS A 777 -15.88 15.23 2.08
N SER A 778 -15.67 16.34 1.38
CA SER A 778 -16.58 17.49 1.41
C SER A 778 -16.72 18.12 0.03
N ASN A 779 -17.90 18.65 -0.27
CA ASN A 779 -18.19 19.42 -1.48
C ASN A 779 -18.02 20.93 -1.24
N GLY A 780 -17.18 21.32 -0.28
CA GLY A 780 -17.13 22.68 0.28
C GLY A 780 -18.38 23.01 1.11
N PHE A 781 -18.41 24.21 1.67
CA PHE A 781 -19.59 24.77 2.32
C PHE A 781 -20.40 25.64 1.34
N ARG A 782 -21.60 26.08 1.76
CA ARG A 782 -22.48 26.93 0.94
C ARG A 782 -22.83 28.19 1.73
N ASN A 783 -23.09 29.28 1.00
CA ASN A 783 -23.49 30.59 1.54
C ASN A 783 -22.46 31.23 2.49
N GLN A 784 -21.20 30.80 2.48
CA GLN A 784 -20.12 31.38 3.28
C GLN A 784 -18.83 31.48 2.46
N TRP A 785 -17.91 32.36 2.88
CA TRP A 785 -16.63 32.55 2.23
C TRP A 785 -15.66 31.41 2.51
N GLU A 786 -15.07 30.88 1.45
CA GLU A 786 -14.07 29.81 1.51
C GLU A 786 -12.87 30.17 0.62
N LYS A 787 -11.67 29.83 1.07
CA LYS A 787 -10.47 29.91 0.24
C LYS A 787 -10.22 28.57 -0.43
N VAL A 788 -10.37 28.52 -1.74
CA VAL A 788 -10.08 27.34 -2.55
C VAL A 788 -8.74 27.56 -3.24
N VAL A 789 -7.80 26.64 -3.02
CA VAL A 789 -6.55 26.59 -3.77
C VAL A 789 -6.45 25.23 -4.42
N TYR A 790 -6.17 25.19 -5.71
CA TYR A 790 -6.06 23.95 -6.45
C TYR A 790 -4.81 24.01 -7.34
N THR A 791 -4.00 22.96 -7.29
CA THR A 791 -2.67 22.92 -7.91
C THR A 791 -2.55 21.69 -8.81
N VAL A 792 -2.01 21.86 -10.02
CA VAL A 792 -1.71 20.75 -10.95
C VAL A 792 -0.25 20.79 -11.30
N GLY A 793 0.49 19.77 -10.85
CA GLY A 793 1.91 19.60 -11.13
C GLY A 793 2.19 18.28 -11.83
N PRO A 794 3.44 18.04 -12.26
CA PRO A 794 3.81 16.83 -12.98
C PRO A 794 3.65 15.54 -12.16
N SER A 795 3.51 15.63 -10.83
CA SER A 795 3.29 14.48 -9.95
C SER A 795 1.83 14.28 -9.53
N GLY A 796 0.91 15.13 -9.97
CA GLY A 796 -0.51 15.01 -9.62
C GLY A 796 -1.24 16.32 -9.33
N ILE A 797 -2.46 16.19 -8.79
CA ILE A 797 -3.36 17.28 -8.44
C ILE A 797 -3.52 17.36 -6.92
N LYS A 798 -3.55 18.57 -6.36
CA LYS A 798 -3.94 18.81 -4.96
C LYS A 798 -4.99 19.90 -4.86
N VAL A 799 -5.94 19.72 -3.95
CA VAL A 799 -7.01 20.68 -3.66
C VAL A 799 -7.00 21.00 -2.17
N TYR A 800 -7.00 22.28 -1.86
CA TYR A 800 -6.99 22.81 -0.51
C TYR A 800 -8.24 23.67 -0.28
N LEU A 801 -8.85 23.51 0.87
CA LEU A 801 -9.97 24.31 1.34
C LEU A 801 -9.59 24.95 2.66
N ASN A 802 -9.70 26.27 2.74
CA ASN A 802 -9.42 27.04 3.95
C ASN A 802 -8.03 26.73 4.55
N GLY A 803 -7.03 26.61 3.67
CA GLY A 803 -5.65 26.34 4.06
C GLY A 803 -5.29 24.88 4.33
N ALA A 804 -6.27 23.96 4.34
CA ALA A 804 -6.06 22.53 4.60
C ALA A 804 -6.18 21.71 3.31
N LEU A 805 -5.37 20.66 3.16
CA LEU A 805 -5.47 19.71 2.05
C LEU A 805 -6.75 18.88 2.19
N VAL A 806 -7.63 18.93 1.19
CA VAL A 806 -8.91 18.18 1.17
C VAL A 806 -9.02 17.20 0.01
N GLY A 807 -8.10 17.22 -0.95
CA GLY A 807 -8.09 16.27 -2.06
C GLY A 807 -6.69 16.14 -2.66
N GLU A 808 -6.30 14.93 -3.02
CA GLU A 808 -5.03 14.64 -3.71
C GLU A 808 -5.25 13.50 -4.71
N GLU A 809 -4.61 13.61 -5.87
CA GLU A 809 -4.43 12.52 -6.83
C GLU A 809 -2.96 12.49 -7.28
N LYS A 810 -2.35 11.29 -7.31
CA LYS A 810 -0.95 11.12 -7.68
C LYS A 810 -0.84 10.41 -9.03
N LYS A 811 -0.42 11.17 -10.05
CA LYS A 811 -0.28 10.69 -11.43
C LYS A 811 0.85 11.43 -12.12
N ASP A 812 1.57 10.77 -13.03
CA ASP A 812 2.51 11.47 -13.91
C ASP A 812 1.73 12.31 -14.93
N LEU A 813 1.86 13.63 -14.78
CA LEU A 813 1.22 14.66 -15.60
C LEU A 813 2.26 15.53 -16.30
N SER A 814 3.51 15.06 -16.40
CA SER A 814 4.61 15.83 -17.01
C SER A 814 4.31 16.25 -18.45
N THR A 815 3.60 15.41 -19.22
CA THR A 815 3.18 15.72 -20.60
C THR A 815 2.19 16.87 -20.70
N CYS A 816 1.45 17.19 -19.64
CA CYS A 816 0.54 18.35 -19.59
C CYS A 816 1.27 19.69 -19.73
N PHE A 817 2.57 19.70 -19.48
CA PHE A 817 3.41 20.89 -19.42
C PHE A 817 4.54 20.90 -20.45
N ALA A 818 4.48 20.01 -21.46
CA ALA A 818 5.51 19.84 -22.48
C ALA A 818 5.61 21.01 -23.48
N ASN A 819 4.63 21.93 -23.46
CA ASN A 819 4.50 23.08 -24.37
C ASN A 819 4.27 22.71 -25.85
N ASP A 820 3.60 21.57 -26.09
CA ASP A 820 3.11 21.16 -27.41
C ASP A 820 1.63 21.58 -27.63
N ASN A 821 1.00 21.08 -28.69
CA ASN A 821 -0.35 21.49 -29.09
C ASN A 821 -1.48 21.10 -28.11
N GLY A 822 -1.28 20.10 -27.25
CA GLY A 822 -2.29 19.68 -26.27
C GLY A 822 -1.93 20.05 -24.82
N SER A 823 -0.82 20.76 -24.61
CA SER A 823 -0.35 21.20 -23.29
C SER A 823 -1.11 22.44 -22.78
N ILE A 824 -1.18 22.61 -21.46
CA ILE A 824 -2.00 23.66 -20.80
C ILE A 824 -1.70 25.08 -21.29
N GLN A 825 -0.50 25.35 -21.79
CA GLN A 825 -0.10 26.65 -22.35
C GLN A 825 -0.94 27.08 -23.56
N LYS A 826 -1.71 26.16 -24.17
CA LYS A 826 -2.63 26.45 -25.30
C LYS A 826 -4.05 26.81 -24.85
N ALA A 827 -4.35 26.75 -23.55
CA ALA A 827 -5.64 27.19 -23.03
C ALA A 827 -5.79 28.71 -23.20
N THR A 828 -6.80 29.10 -23.98
CA THR A 828 -7.07 30.48 -24.41
C THR A 828 -8.47 30.96 -24.06
N GLN A 829 -9.38 30.03 -23.73
CA GLN A 829 -10.68 30.30 -23.14
C GLN A 829 -10.57 30.04 -21.64
N VAL A 830 -10.49 31.09 -20.83
CA VAL A 830 -10.28 30.98 -19.38
C VAL A 830 -11.37 31.76 -18.65
N ALA A 831 -12.08 31.10 -17.75
CA ALA A 831 -13.27 31.66 -17.11
C ALA A 831 -13.32 31.36 -15.60
N VAL A 832 -13.88 32.30 -14.84
CA VAL A 832 -14.28 32.14 -13.43
C VAL A 832 -15.81 32.14 -13.38
N GLY A 833 -16.40 31.10 -12.81
CA GLY A 833 -17.85 30.94 -12.66
C GLY A 833 -18.61 30.36 -13.85
N SER A 834 -17.92 29.94 -14.92
CA SER A 834 -18.54 29.34 -16.12
C SER A 834 -17.63 28.26 -16.72
N GLY A 835 -18.21 27.19 -17.26
CA GLY A 835 -17.47 26.08 -17.88
C GLY A 835 -18.37 25.16 -18.70
N PRO A 836 -18.09 24.91 -20.00
CA PRO A 836 -18.95 24.13 -20.90
C PRO A 836 -18.94 22.60 -20.71
N ILE A 837 -18.23 22.00 -19.73
CA ILE A 837 -18.19 20.53 -19.60
C ILE A 837 -19.60 19.94 -19.50
N TRP A 838 -19.96 19.02 -20.41
CA TRP A 838 -21.26 18.35 -20.45
C TRP A 838 -22.50 19.26 -20.39
N GLY A 839 -22.35 20.55 -20.74
CA GLY A 839 -23.41 21.52 -20.54
C GLY A 839 -23.75 21.76 -19.05
N ASP A 840 -22.77 21.62 -18.14
CA ASP A 840 -22.87 22.10 -16.77
C ASP A 840 -23.32 23.57 -16.78
N GLU A 841 -24.24 23.93 -15.89
CA GLU A 841 -24.68 25.31 -15.76
C GLU A 841 -23.60 26.18 -15.08
N ASP A 842 -23.55 27.46 -15.45
CA ASP A 842 -22.78 28.50 -14.77
C ASP A 842 -23.17 28.59 -13.28
N VAL A 843 -22.29 29.15 -12.45
CA VAL A 843 -22.61 29.38 -11.03
C VAL A 843 -23.83 30.30 -10.90
N ARG A 844 -24.82 29.90 -10.08
CA ARG A 844 -26.11 30.61 -10.01
C ARG A 844 -26.05 31.89 -9.22
N ASN A 845 -25.49 31.86 -8.02
CA ASN A 845 -25.29 33.06 -7.22
C ASN A 845 -24.02 32.85 -6.43
N ALA A 846 -22.94 33.45 -6.91
CA ALA A 846 -21.63 33.28 -6.30
C ALA A 846 -20.86 34.60 -6.28
N GLU A 847 -20.13 34.80 -5.20
CA GLU A 847 -19.23 35.92 -5.03
C GLU A 847 -17.78 35.41 -5.02
N PHE A 848 -16.87 36.13 -5.67
CA PHE A 848 -15.45 35.79 -5.78
C PHE A 848 -14.57 36.96 -5.37
N ASP A 849 -13.43 36.64 -4.76
CA ASP A 849 -12.41 37.61 -4.38
C ASP A 849 -10.99 37.01 -4.53
N ASN A 850 -9.98 37.86 -4.74
CA ASN A 850 -8.56 37.49 -4.94
C ASN A 850 -8.35 36.27 -5.86
N VAL A 851 -8.82 36.37 -7.11
CA VAL A 851 -8.59 35.31 -8.11
C VAL A 851 -7.16 35.38 -8.61
N GLN A 852 -6.33 34.43 -8.18
CA GLN A 852 -4.89 34.40 -8.40
C GLN A 852 -4.47 33.14 -9.16
N ILE A 853 -3.63 33.34 -10.18
CA ILE A 853 -3.09 32.26 -11.01
C ILE A 853 -1.56 32.31 -10.94
N TYR A 854 -0.92 31.16 -10.75
CA TYR A 854 0.54 31.05 -10.57
C TYR A 854 1.16 30.09 -11.59
N ASP A 855 2.38 30.40 -12.03
CA ASP A 855 3.32 29.41 -12.60
C ASP A 855 3.99 28.68 -11.45
N GLY A 856 3.89 27.35 -11.41
CA GLY A 856 4.36 26.49 -10.31
C GLY A 856 3.29 26.14 -9.25
N ILE A 857 3.66 25.20 -8.38
CA ILE A 857 2.80 24.64 -7.32
C ILE A 857 2.97 25.41 -6.01
N LEU A 858 1.87 25.98 -5.50
CA LEU A 858 1.79 26.49 -4.13
C LEU A 858 1.90 25.30 -3.16
N ARG A 859 2.89 25.36 -2.26
CA ARG A 859 3.13 24.33 -1.24
C ARG A 859 2.09 24.43 -0.14
N GLU A 860 1.82 23.32 0.52
CA GLU A 860 0.85 23.26 1.62
C GLU A 860 1.10 24.33 2.71
N LYS A 861 2.36 24.57 3.08
CA LYS A 861 2.73 25.63 4.05
C LYS A 861 2.42 27.03 3.52
N GLU A 862 2.63 27.27 2.24
CA GLU A 862 2.36 28.56 1.58
C GLU A 862 0.84 28.81 1.52
N VAL A 863 0.06 27.78 1.17
CA VAL A 863 -1.41 27.82 1.14
C VAL A 863 -1.99 28.06 2.53
N ALA A 864 -1.52 27.32 3.54
CA ALA A 864 -1.94 27.50 4.93
C ALA A 864 -1.59 28.90 5.46
N HIS A 865 -0.38 29.39 5.15
CA HIS A 865 0.05 30.72 5.56
C HIS A 865 -0.78 31.83 4.89
N ALA A 866 -1.02 31.73 3.58
CA ALA A 866 -1.83 32.68 2.84
C ALA A 866 -3.30 32.70 3.33
N TYR A 867 -3.88 31.56 3.69
CA TYR A 867 -5.22 31.54 4.29
C TYR A 867 -5.26 32.26 5.64
N LYS A 868 -4.28 32.03 6.51
CA LYS A 868 -4.18 32.70 7.82
C LYS A 868 -4.07 34.21 7.68
N GLN A 869 -3.23 34.70 6.76
CA GLN A 869 -3.11 36.13 6.49
C GLN A 869 -4.45 36.74 6.06
N ASP A 870 -5.17 36.08 5.15
CA ASP A 870 -6.40 36.59 4.54
C ASP A 870 -7.61 36.67 5.48
N ILE A 871 -7.67 35.83 6.53
CA ILE A 871 -8.74 35.91 7.55
C ILE A 871 -8.42 36.92 8.67
N GLY A 872 -7.41 37.78 8.46
CA GLY A 872 -7.03 38.79 9.43
C GLY A 872 -6.24 38.24 10.62
N ALA A 873 -5.68 37.03 10.53
CA ALA A 873 -4.63 36.60 11.45
C ALA A 873 -3.28 37.22 11.01
N ALA A 874 -3.23 38.55 10.92
CA ALA A 874 -2.02 39.31 10.64
C ALA A 874 -1.59 40.08 11.90
N ASN A 875 -0.43 39.69 12.43
CA ASN A 875 0.35 40.36 13.45
C ASN A 875 -0.30 40.48 14.83
N SER A 876 -0.03 39.48 15.68
CA SER A 876 0.07 39.72 17.12
C SER A 876 0.94 40.95 17.36
N THR A 877 0.31 42.02 17.85
CA THR A 877 1.00 43.14 18.48
C THR A 877 1.67 42.57 19.73
N LEU A 878 2.92 42.16 19.60
CA LEU A 878 3.78 41.85 20.74
C LEU A 878 4.08 43.19 21.44
N SER A 879 3.40 43.44 22.55
CA SER A 879 3.81 44.48 23.48
C SER A 879 5.21 44.13 24.01
N THR A 880 6.23 44.86 23.56
CA THR A 880 7.51 44.90 24.28
C THR A 880 7.33 45.76 25.52
N ASN A 881 6.74 45.19 26.57
CA ASN A 881 6.87 45.79 27.89
C ASN A 881 8.31 45.57 28.37
N LYS A 882 9.09 46.66 28.38
CA LYS A 882 10.27 46.76 29.23
C LYS A 882 9.83 46.37 30.64
N GLN A 883 10.44 45.31 31.21
CA GLN A 883 10.33 44.80 32.59
C GLN A 883 9.56 43.48 32.88
N SER A 884 9.20 42.62 31.92
CA SER A 884 8.59 41.31 32.27
C SER A 884 9.62 40.16 32.36
N LYS A 885 9.51 39.34 33.41
CA LYS A 885 10.19 38.02 33.58
C LYS A 885 9.52 36.90 32.75
N GLU A 886 8.77 37.29 31.72
CA GLU A 886 7.82 36.46 30.99
C GLU A 886 7.81 36.85 29.50
N LEU A 887 7.93 35.83 28.64
CA LEU A 887 7.59 35.90 27.22
C LEU A 887 6.31 35.10 26.99
N LYS A 888 5.30 35.70 26.35
CA LYS A 888 4.00 35.07 26.12
C LYS A 888 3.64 35.10 24.64
N ASP A 889 3.23 33.95 24.14
CA ASP A 889 2.61 33.79 22.83
C ASP A 889 1.11 34.07 22.99
N THR A 890 0.63 35.16 22.40
CA THR A 890 -0.74 35.63 22.58
C THR A 890 -1.78 34.80 21.84
N GLU A 891 -1.38 34.01 20.83
CA GLU A 891 -2.27 33.17 20.02
C GLU A 891 -2.58 31.85 20.74
N THR A 892 -1.56 31.19 21.28
CA THR A 892 -1.71 29.91 22.00
C THR A 892 -1.92 30.08 23.50
N GLY A 893 -1.63 31.26 24.05
CA GLY A 893 -1.64 31.55 25.48
C GLY A 893 -0.46 30.93 26.24
N ILE A 894 0.50 30.32 25.54
CA ILE A 894 1.70 29.71 26.12
C ILE A 894 2.66 30.81 26.59
N SER A 895 3.25 30.62 27.76
CA SER A 895 4.26 31.56 28.28
C SER A 895 5.49 30.84 28.83
N VAL A 896 6.63 31.52 28.75
CA VAL A 896 7.93 31.09 29.28
C VAL A 896 8.38 32.10 30.32
N HIS A 897 8.65 31.65 31.53
CA HIS A 897 9.09 32.46 32.67
C HIS A 897 10.54 32.11 33.04
N GLY A 898 11.34 33.11 33.42
CA GLY A 898 12.78 32.96 33.69
C GLY A 898 13.38 34.17 34.41
N GLU A 899 14.69 34.17 34.68
CA GLU A 899 15.37 35.35 35.26
C GLU A 899 15.63 36.41 34.17
N GLN A 900 15.80 37.68 34.57
CA GLN A 900 15.96 38.80 33.62
C GLN A 900 17.16 38.63 32.67
N LYS A 901 18.23 37.96 33.11
CA LYS A 901 19.41 37.64 32.30
C LYS A 901 19.13 36.63 31.18
N ASP A 902 18.02 35.90 31.26
CA ASP A 902 17.65 34.84 30.33
C ASP A 902 16.83 35.36 29.13
N PHE A 903 16.37 36.63 29.16
CA PHE A 903 15.61 37.29 28.09
C PHE A 903 16.24 38.64 27.66
N PRO A 904 17.40 38.63 26.96
CA PRO A 904 17.99 39.85 26.40
C PRO A 904 17.09 40.51 25.33
N GLU A 905 17.36 41.78 24.99
CA GLU A 905 16.55 42.53 24.00
C GLU A 905 16.41 41.76 22.66
N ASN A 906 15.23 41.92 22.03
CA ASN A 906 14.83 41.30 20.75
C ASN A 906 14.62 39.78 20.74
N MET A 907 14.45 39.16 21.90
CA MET A 907 14.03 37.77 22.02
C MET A 907 12.51 37.62 21.86
N LYS A 908 12.06 36.60 21.11
CA LYS A 908 10.64 36.31 20.85
C LYS A 908 10.34 34.84 21.08
N LEU A 909 9.25 34.56 21.79
CA LEU A 909 8.64 33.23 21.89
C LEU A 909 7.78 32.98 20.65
N TYR A 910 7.93 31.81 20.06
CA TYR A 910 6.95 31.28 19.12
C TYR A 910 6.42 29.96 19.68
N ALA A 911 5.10 29.80 19.63
CA ALA A 911 4.46 28.56 19.99
C ALA A 911 3.35 28.24 18.97
N GLN A 912 3.29 27.00 18.51
CA GLN A 912 2.29 26.56 17.55
C GLN A 912 1.69 25.23 18.00
N MET A 913 0.36 25.14 17.98
CA MET A 913 -0.31 23.84 18.06
C MET A 913 -0.20 23.12 16.71
N LEU A 914 0.37 21.91 16.70
CA LEU A 914 0.49 21.08 15.50
C LEU A 914 -0.72 20.16 15.39
N SER A 915 -1.34 20.09 14.21
CA SER A 915 -2.37 19.07 13.94
C SER A 915 -1.73 17.68 13.94
N THR A 916 -2.50 16.65 14.31
CA THR A 916 -2.04 15.26 14.20
C THR A 916 -1.95 14.76 12.75
N GLU A 917 -2.35 15.60 11.79
CA GLU A 917 -2.24 15.38 10.35
C GLU A 917 -0.97 15.99 9.76
N ASN A 918 -0.35 16.97 10.44
CA ASN A 918 0.97 17.50 10.13
C ASN A 918 2.04 16.39 10.33
N PRO A 919 3.02 16.20 9.44
CA PRO A 919 4.05 15.16 9.58
C PRO A 919 4.81 15.19 10.92
N GLU A 920 5.11 16.36 11.46
CA GLU A 920 5.80 16.54 12.74
C GLU A 920 4.88 16.26 13.93
N GLY A 921 3.60 16.67 13.83
CA GLY A 921 2.57 16.35 14.84
C GLY A 921 2.19 14.87 14.85
N ASN A 922 2.03 14.27 13.67
CA ASN A 922 1.80 12.83 13.48
C ASN A 922 3.01 12.02 13.98
N ALA A 923 4.24 12.43 13.63
CA ALA A 923 5.44 11.80 14.16
C ALA A 923 5.47 11.89 15.70
N ALA A 924 5.17 13.05 16.29
CA ALA A 924 5.14 13.22 17.74
C ALA A 924 4.12 12.28 18.41
N VAL A 925 2.91 12.15 17.86
CA VAL A 925 1.86 11.25 18.39
C VAL A 925 2.15 9.77 18.12
N LYS A 926 2.74 9.44 16.97
CA LYS A 926 3.11 8.06 16.59
C LYS A 926 4.14 7.48 17.57
N HIS A 927 5.10 8.29 17.99
CA HIS A 927 6.17 7.91 18.91
C HIS A 927 5.81 8.05 20.40
N LEU A 928 4.55 8.41 20.72
CA LEU A 928 4.04 8.27 22.09
C LEU A 928 3.92 6.79 22.48
N PRO A 929 4.13 6.46 23.76
CA PRO A 929 3.88 5.13 24.29
C PRO A 929 2.45 4.65 23.96
N LYS A 930 2.29 3.34 23.69
CA LYS A 930 0.98 2.73 23.37
C LYS A 930 -0.06 2.88 24.50
N THR A 931 0.38 3.23 25.70
CA THR A 931 -0.43 3.43 26.91
C THR A 931 -1.12 4.80 26.98
N VAL A 932 -0.90 5.67 25.99
CA VAL A 932 -1.48 7.01 25.87
C VAL A 932 -2.59 7.00 24.81
N GLN A 933 -3.70 7.68 25.09
CA GLN A 933 -4.78 7.87 24.12
C GLN A 933 -4.33 8.84 23.03
N LYS A 934 -3.85 8.29 21.91
CA LYS A 934 -3.30 9.07 20.78
C LYS A 934 -4.32 10.00 20.13
N ASN A 935 -5.61 9.67 20.22
CA ASN A 935 -6.74 10.49 19.78
C ASN A 935 -7.13 11.59 20.78
N ALA A 936 -6.50 11.63 21.95
CA ALA A 936 -6.70 12.65 22.98
C ALA A 936 -5.34 13.24 23.40
N ALA A 937 -4.59 13.73 22.39
CA ALA A 937 -3.30 14.37 22.53
C ALA A 937 -3.27 15.72 21.81
N CYS A 938 -2.67 16.73 22.44
CA CYS A 938 -2.39 18.04 21.87
C CYS A 938 -0.87 18.21 21.72
N VAL A 939 -0.40 18.55 20.52
CA VAL A 939 1.02 18.71 20.21
C VAL A 939 1.34 20.19 20.06
N TYR A 940 2.41 20.66 20.69
CA TYR A 940 2.87 22.04 20.63
C TYR A 940 4.34 22.08 20.23
N SER A 941 4.68 22.84 19.19
CA SER A 941 6.07 23.21 18.88
C SER A 941 6.36 24.58 19.49
N ILE A 942 7.37 24.66 20.36
CA ILE A 942 7.66 25.83 21.17
C ILE A 942 9.15 26.15 21.02
N GLY A 943 9.51 27.40 20.76
CA GLY A 943 10.90 27.82 20.71
C GLY A 943 11.11 29.32 20.88
N LEU A 944 12.37 29.74 20.89
CA LEU A 944 12.77 31.14 21.05
C LEU A 944 13.58 31.58 19.84
N THR A 945 13.36 32.82 19.40
CA THR A 945 14.20 33.47 18.39
C THR A 945 14.79 34.76 18.93
N GLN A 946 15.99 35.12 18.49
CA GLN A 946 16.57 36.45 18.68
C GLN A 946 17.10 36.94 17.33
N ASN A 947 16.71 38.15 16.93
CA ASN A 947 17.05 38.72 15.62
C ASN A 947 16.72 37.77 14.43
N GLY A 948 15.63 37.01 14.54
CA GLY A 948 15.19 36.08 13.49
C GLY A 948 15.94 34.74 13.43
N LYS A 949 16.85 34.45 14.37
CA LYS A 949 17.52 33.14 14.51
C LYS A 949 17.04 32.40 15.74
N GLU A 950 16.85 31.09 15.63
CA GLU A 950 16.44 30.22 16.73
C GLU A 950 17.56 30.08 17.76
N ILE A 951 17.21 30.12 19.05
CA ILE A 951 18.15 30.04 20.17
C ILE A 951 17.60 29.18 21.31
N THR A 952 18.49 28.63 22.12
CA THR A 952 18.16 27.80 23.28
C THR A 952 18.23 28.63 24.57
N PRO A 953 17.35 28.41 25.56
CA PRO A 953 17.46 29.04 26.87
C PRO A 953 18.83 28.80 27.52
N ALA A 954 19.41 29.82 28.16
CA ALA A 954 20.70 29.71 28.83
C ALA A 954 20.65 28.87 30.12
N GLN A 955 19.46 28.78 30.74
CA GLN A 955 19.17 28.06 31.99
C GLN A 955 17.80 27.37 31.89
N LYS A 956 17.40 26.65 32.93
CA LYS A 956 16.03 26.12 33.01
C LYS A 956 15.03 27.25 33.08
N VAL A 957 13.94 27.13 32.32
CA VAL A 957 12.82 28.07 32.29
C VAL A 957 11.53 27.35 32.65
N SER A 958 10.60 28.08 33.27
CA SER A 958 9.25 27.58 33.54
C SER A 958 8.39 27.76 32.30
N LEU A 959 7.82 26.67 31.79
CA LEU A 959 6.90 26.67 30.66
C LEU A 959 5.47 26.50 31.15
N LEU A 960 4.58 27.41 30.75
CA LEU A 960 3.16 27.41 31.10
C LEU A 960 2.33 27.22 29.83
N ILE A 961 1.55 26.15 29.78
CA ILE A 961 0.74 25.76 28.62
C ILE A 961 -0.74 25.69 29.05
N PRO A 962 -1.66 26.45 28.42
CA PRO A 962 -3.09 26.32 28.68
C PRO A 962 -3.58 24.90 28.36
N LEU A 963 -4.32 24.30 29.30
CA LEU A 963 -4.85 22.95 29.16
C LEU A 963 -6.12 22.96 28.28
N ALA A 964 -6.01 22.38 27.10
CA ALA A 964 -7.12 22.23 26.15
C ALA A 964 -8.38 21.62 26.81
N ASN A 965 -9.57 22.09 26.43
CA ASN A 965 -10.85 21.67 27.01
C ASN A 965 -11.13 20.17 26.84
N THR A 966 -10.50 19.53 25.86
CA THR A 966 -10.58 18.09 25.57
C THR A 966 -9.72 17.22 26.51
N LEU A 967 -8.86 17.82 27.35
CA LEU A 967 -7.97 17.12 28.26
C LEU A 967 -8.41 17.29 29.72
N SER A 968 -8.43 16.18 30.46
CA SER A 968 -8.63 16.14 31.91
C SER A 968 -7.30 16.24 32.66
N ALA A 969 -7.27 17.04 33.73
CA ALA A 969 -6.10 17.24 34.59
C ALA A 969 -5.70 15.97 35.35
N ASP A 970 -6.66 15.12 35.73
CA ASP A 970 -6.45 13.93 36.57
C ASP A 970 -5.86 12.71 35.82
N LYS A 971 -5.72 12.82 34.49
CA LYS A 971 -5.24 11.77 33.59
C LYS A 971 -4.15 12.26 32.64
N LEU A 972 -3.59 13.45 32.88
CA LEU A 972 -2.65 14.13 31.99
C LEU A 972 -1.22 13.60 32.11
N ALA A 973 -0.58 13.34 30.97
CA ALA A 973 0.87 13.14 30.84
C ALA A 973 1.45 14.13 29.82
N VAL A 974 2.67 14.62 30.08
CA VAL A 974 3.38 15.55 29.20
C VAL A 974 4.67 14.90 28.70
N PHE A 975 4.88 14.90 27.39
CA PHE A 975 6.08 14.35 26.75
C PHE A 975 6.82 15.44 25.99
N GLN A 976 8.14 15.34 25.92
CA GLN A 976 9.00 16.15 25.06
C GLN A 976 9.64 15.23 24.01
N MET A 977 9.50 15.58 22.73
CA MET A 977 10.15 14.85 21.65
C MET A 977 11.65 15.12 21.63
N GLN A 978 12.43 14.07 21.45
CA GLN A 978 13.88 14.13 21.31
C GLN A 978 14.27 14.16 19.83
N ALA A 979 15.48 14.63 19.53
CA ALA A 979 15.98 14.76 18.15
C ALA A 979 16.09 13.42 17.40
N ASP A 980 16.17 12.29 18.13
CA ASP A 980 16.17 10.94 17.57
C ASP A 980 14.75 10.39 17.29
N GLY A 981 13.72 11.21 17.48
CA GLY A 981 12.31 10.84 17.29
C GLY A 981 11.67 10.13 18.48
N SER A 982 12.42 9.83 19.55
CA SER A 982 11.85 9.25 20.77
C SER A 982 11.09 10.28 21.61
N SER A 983 10.12 9.83 22.40
CA SER A 983 9.40 10.69 23.35
C SER A 983 9.92 10.49 24.78
N LYS A 984 10.14 11.59 25.51
CA LYS A 984 10.60 11.58 26.90
C LYS A 984 9.54 12.19 27.82
N LEU A 985 9.16 11.49 28.88
CA LEU A 985 8.21 12.01 29.86
C LEU A 985 8.79 13.23 30.60
N VAL A 986 8.02 14.30 30.68
CA VAL A 986 8.34 15.51 31.46
C VAL A 986 7.93 15.29 32.92
N THR A 987 8.83 15.61 33.85
CA THR A 987 8.63 15.42 35.30
C THR A 987 8.37 16.75 35.99
N GLY A 988 7.73 16.74 37.17
CA GLY A 988 7.44 17.97 37.92
C GLY A 988 6.30 18.83 37.36
N VAL A 989 5.47 18.26 36.48
CA VAL A 989 4.28 18.90 35.90
C VAL A 989 3.26 19.22 36.99
N GLU A 990 2.79 20.46 37.01
CA GLU A 990 1.73 20.96 37.88
C GLU A 990 0.57 21.45 37.02
N VAL A 991 -0.66 21.14 37.41
CA VAL A 991 -1.86 21.67 36.75
C VAL A 991 -2.64 22.47 37.77
N LYS A 992 -2.76 23.78 37.53
CA LYS A 992 -3.52 24.70 38.39
C LYS A 992 -4.31 25.65 37.48
N ASP A 993 -5.59 25.86 37.79
CA ASP A 993 -6.48 26.78 37.04
C ASP A 993 -6.43 26.55 35.51
N ARG A 994 -6.48 25.27 35.09
CA ARG A 994 -6.34 24.80 33.70
C ARG A 994 -5.06 25.27 32.99
N THR A 995 -3.98 25.50 33.73
CA THR A 995 -2.66 25.81 33.19
C THR A 995 -1.67 24.73 33.62
N VAL A 996 -0.98 24.13 32.65
CA VAL A 996 0.05 23.10 32.83
C VAL A 996 1.40 23.80 32.96
N THR A 997 2.08 23.63 34.08
CA THR A 997 3.36 24.29 34.39
C THR A 997 4.45 23.27 34.66
N PHE A 998 5.63 23.43 34.03
CA PHE A 998 6.81 22.59 34.31
C PHE A 998 8.12 23.30 33.96
N GLU A 999 9.22 22.87 34.57
CA GLU A 999 10.57 23.37 34.27
C GLU A 999 11.22 22.58 33.14
N THR A 1000 11.81 23.27 32.16
CA THR A 1000 12.58 22.62 31.09
C THR A 1000 13.89 23.34 30.80
N ALA A 1001 14.93 22.57 30.46
CA ALA A 1001 16.23 23.09 30.03
C ALA A 1001 16.31 23.32 28.51
N SER A 1002 15.33 22.83 27.75
CA SER A 1002 15.25 22.98 26.31
C SER A 1002 13.80 23.12 25.85
N LEU A 1003 13.61 23.90 24.79
CA LEU A 1003 12.33 24.01 24.09
C LEU A 1003 12.33 23.07 22.86
N GLY A 1004 11.19 22.90 22.21
CA GLY A 1004 10.99 21.94 21.14
C GLY A 1004 9.54 21.48 21.07
N VAL A 1005 9.31 20.23 20.64
CA VAL A 1005 7.97 19.68 20.53
C VAL A 1005 7.54 19.02 21.85
N PHE A 1006 6.44 19.51 22.42
CA PHE A 1006 5.80 18.97 23.61
C PHE A 1006 4.42 18.36 23.28
N VAL A 1007 4.07 17.27 23.93
CA VAL A 1007 2.80 16.57 23.73
C VAL A 1007 2.08 16.43 25.06
N LEU A 1008 0.90 17.03 25.19
CA LEU A 1008 0.00 16.89 26.33
C LEU A 1008 -1.04 15.84 25.96
N ALA A 1009 -1.10 14.72 26.67
CA ALA A 1009 -1.96 13.60 26.28
C ALA A 1009 -2.64 12.90 27.46
N GLN A 1010 -3.82 12.32 27.20
CA GLN A 1010 -4.55 11.51 28.18
C GLN A 1010 -3.95 10.12 28.32
N THR A 1011 -3.74 9.68 29.55
CA THR A 1011 -3.44 8.28 29.86
C THR A 1011 -4.73 7.46 29.83
N GLY A 1012 -4.73 6.35 29.08
CA GLY A 1012 -5.92 5.52 28.88
C GLY A 1012 -6.03 4.37 29.87
N ASP A 1013 -7.26 3.95 30.18
CA ASP A 1013 -7.51 2.64 30.77
C ASP A 1013 -7.26 1.58 29.68
N THR A 1014 -6.07 0.98 29.69
CA THR A 1014 -5.71 -0.05 28.70
C THR A 1014 -6.28 -1.42 29.10
N ASN A 1015 -6.66 -2.25 28.12
CA ASN A 1015 -7.03 -3.67 28.34
C ASN A 1015 -5.80 -4.56 28.63
N VAL A 1016 -4.64 -3.97 28.93
CA VAL A 1016 -3.44 -4.71 29.30
C VAL A 1016 -3.62 -5.26 30.71
N PRO A 1017 -3.42 -6.57 30.95
CA PRO A 1017 -3.50 -7.15 32.29
C PRO A 1017 -2.58 -6.40 33.25
N LEU A 1018 -3.12 -5.97 34.40
CA LEU A 1018 -2.30 -5.36 35.44
C LEU A 1018 -1.37 -6.42 36.02
N PRO A 1019 -0.06 -6.15 36.16
CA PRO A 1019 0.79 -6.98 36.97
C PRO A 1019 0.29 -6.95 38.41
N SER A 1020 0.33 -8.11 39.07
CA SER A 1020 0.11 -8.19 40.51
C SER A 1020 1.16 -7.32 41.23
N VAL A 1021 0.72 -6.59 42.26
CA VAL A 1021 1.60 -5.72 43.07
C VAL A 1021 1.56 -6.18 44.52
N ALA A 1022 2.74 -6.44 45.08
CA ALA A 1022 2.94 -6.70 46.50
C ALA A 1022 3.64 -5.50 47.15
N MET A 1023 3.05 -4.99 48.25
CA MET A 1023 3.59 -3.88 49.02
C MET A 1023 4.25 -4.41 50.29
N ASN A 1024 5.48 -3.99 50.60
CA ASN A 1024 6.24 -4.55 51.71
C ASN A 1024 5.81 -4.06 53.12
N ASN A 1025 4.75 -3.25 53.25
CA ASN A 1025 4.25 -2.75 54.54
C ASN A 1025 2.88 -3.36 54.94
N HIS A 1026 2.82 -4.67 55.13
CA HIS A 1026 1.75 -5.41 55.83
C HIS A 1026 0.35 -5.50 55.18
N THR A 1027 0.23 -5.51 53.85
CA THR A 1027 -1.00 -6.01 53.20
C THR A 1027 -0.66 -6.91 52.01
N THR A 1028 -1.05 -8.19 52.12
CA THR A 1028 -0.89 -9.21 51.06
C THR A 1028 -1.96 -9.13 49.96
N GLN A 1029 -2.83 -8.13 50.02
CA GLN A 1029 -3.93 -7.96 49.08
C GLN A 1029 -3.65 -6.79 48.14
N GLN A 1030 -3.72 -7.03 46.82
CA GLN A 1030 -3.59 -6.01 45.80
C GLN A 1030 -4.66 -4.92 46.03
N PRO A 1031 -4.26 -3.65 46.23
CA PRO A 1031 -5.22 -2.56 46.44
C PRO A 1031 -6.14 -2.41 45.22
N ALA A 1032 -7.41 -2.12 45.47
CA ALA A 1032 -8.33 -1.75 44.42
C ALA A 1032 -8.04 -0.31 43.93
N PRO A 1033 -8.36 0.03 42.67
CA PRO A 1033 -8.19 1.38 42.13
C PRO A 1033 -8.93 2.50 42.87
N SER A 1034 -9.92 2.15 43.72
CA SER A 1034 -10.65 3.04 44.61
C SER A 1034 -9.91 3.35 45.91
N ASP A 1035 -9.01 2.46 46.32
CA ASP A 1035 -8.39 2.49 47.64
C ASP A 1035 -7.46 3.70 47.78
N THR A 1036 -7.35 4.20 49.01
CA THR A 1036 -6.46 5.31 49.35
C THR A 1036 -5.48 4.84 50.43
N LEU A 1037 -4.20 4.76 50.07
CA LEU A 1037 -3.13 4.39 50.97
C LEU A 1037 -2.55 5.63 51.65
N GLU A 1038 -2.51 5.62 52.97
CA GLU A 1038 -1.91 6.72 53.74
C GLU A 1038 -0.40 6.50 53.91
N ILE A 1039 0.41 7.45 53.43
CA ILE A 1039 1.88 7.41 53.54
C ILE A 1039 2.34 8.61 54.38
N PRO A 1040 3.07 8.40 55.48
CA PRO A 1040 3.63 9.51 56.24
C PRO A 1040 4.55 10.38 55.39
N ALA A 1041 4.50 11.69 55.59
CA ALA A 1041 5.34 12.65 54.89
C ALA A 1041 6.82 12.26 55.03
N PHE A 1042 7.54 12.26 53.91
CA PHE A 1042 8.94 11.83 53.78
C PHE A 1042 9.16 10.32 54.06
N GLY A 1043 8.09 9.53 54.07
CA GLY A 1043 8.12 8.07 54.07
C GLY A 1043 8.31 7.50 52.66
N THR A 1044 8.80 6.26 52.61
CA THR A 1044 9.01 5.51 51.37
C THR A 1044 8.23 4.19 51.42
N ILE A 1045 7.60 3.80 50.31
CA ILE A 1045 7.01 2.47 50.12
C ILE A 1045 7.68 1.77 48.95
N THR A 1046 7.97 0.48 49.09
CA THR A 1046 8.45 -0.38 48.00
C THR A 1046 7.30 -1.16 47.39
N LEU A 1047 7.19 -1.12 46.07
CA LEU A 1047 6.25 -1.89 45.26
C LEU A 1047 7.00 -2.96 44.46
N ASN A 1048 6.61 -4.21 44.65
CA ASN A 1048 7.11 -5.34 43.86
C ASN A 1048 6.03 -5.74 42.85
N PHE A 1049 6.34 -5.63 41.57
CA PHE A 1049 5.44 -6.04 40.49
C PHE A 1049 5.83 -7.40 39.94
N ALA A 1050 4.83 -8.25 39.71
CA ALA A 1050 4.99 -9.54 39.04
C ALA A 1050 3.83 -9.80 38.06
N SER A 1051 4.13 -10.38 36.90
CA SER A 1051 3.17 -10.77 35.87
C SER A 1051 3.36 -12.24 35.47
N SER A 1052 2.26 -12.97 35.30
CA SER A 1052 2.26 -14.33 34.73
C SER A 1052 2.49 -14.34 33.20
N LEU A 1053 2.34 -13.18 32.55
CA LEU A 1053 2.59 -12.98 31.12
C LEU A 1053 3.90 -12.20 30.90
N THR A 1054 4.59 -12.47 29.80
CA THR A 1054 5.75 -11.67 29.37
C THR A 1054 5.26 -10.34 28.79
N LEU A 1055 5.45 -9.26 29.56
CA LEU A 1055 5.09 -7.90 29.15
C LEU A 1055 6.35 -7.18 28.64
N LYS A 1056 6.40 -6.91 27.33
CA LYS A 1056 7.49 -6.13 26.71
C LYS A 1056 7.45 -4.65 27.12
N ASP A 1057 6.27 -4.12 27.42
CA ASP A 1057 6.04 -2.71 27.77
C ASP A 1057 5.56 -2.58 29.24
N PHE A 1058 6.27 -1.81 30.06
CA PHE A 1058 5.93 -1.53 31.47
C PHE A 1058 6.22 -0.06 31.80
N ALA A 1059 5.18 0.71 32.14
CA ALA A 1059 5.25 2.11 32.54
C ALA A 1059 4.63 2.29 33.93
N PHE A 1060 5.36 2.93 34.86
CA PHE A 1060 4.95 3.17 36.24
C PHE A 1060 5.09 4.66 36.58
N ASN A 1061 3.99 5.29 37.00
CA ASN A 1061 3.92 6.75 37.17
C ASN A 1061 2.88 7.17 38.21
N THR A 1062 3.02 8.40 38.71
CA THR A 1062 2.12 9.05 39.68
C THR A 1062 1.43 10.25 39.05
N GLY A 1063 0.18 10.55 39.44
CA GLY A 1063 -0.58 11.68 38.90
C GLY A 1063 0.01 13.06 39.26
N ASN A 1064 0.56 13.18 40.47
CA ASN A 1064 1.30 14.36 40.95
C ASN A 1064 2.66 13.93 41.49
N GLY A 1065 3.71 14.15 40.68
CA GLY A 1065 5.10 13.82 41.00
C GLY A 1065 5.76 14.71 42.05
N LYS A 1066 5.15 15.85 42.42
CA LYS A 1066 5.61 16.68 43.55
C LYS A 1066 5.11 16.10 44.87
N ALA A 1067 3.87 15.61 44.89
CA ALA A 1067 3.28 14.98 46.07
C ALA A 1067 3.93 13.61 46.35
N LEU A 1068 4.05 12.78 45.30
CA LEU A 1068 4.58 11.43 45.41
C LEU A 1068 5.58 11.17 44.29
N GLN A 1069 6.84 11.01 44.63
CA GLN A 1069 7.92 10.76 43.69
C GLN A 1069 8.12 9.26 43.49
N THR A 1070 8.57 8.85 42.30
CA THR A 1070 8.89 7.44 42.00
C THR A 1070 10.40 7.26 41.84
N ASP A 1071 10.90 6.09 42.19
CA ASP A 1071 12.26 5.66 41.86
C ASP A 1071 12.29 4.16 41.50
N THR A 1072 13.34 3.71 40.81
CA THR A 1072 13.47 2.33 40.33
C THR A 1072 14.57 1.60 41.08
N SER A 1073 14.19 0.55 41.82
CA SER A 1073 15.14 -0.38 42.46
C SER A 1073 15.66 -1.43 41.47
N LYS A 1074 14.72 -2.09 40.79
CA LYS A 1074 14.98 -3.13 39.80
C LYS A 1074 14.11 -2.87 38.60
N LYS A 1075 14.75 -2.51 37.47
CA LYS A 1075 14.06 -2.28 36.20
C LYS A 1075 13.24 -3.51 35.80
N TRP A 1076 12.09 -3.26 35.16
CA TRP A 1076 11.22 -4.32 34.67
C TRP A 1076 11.96 -5.29 33.74
N GLY A 1077 12.05 -6.56 34.16
CA GLY A 1077 12.75 -7.64 33.46
C GLY A 1077 11.81 -8.54 32.65
N LYS A 1078 10.80 -7.96 31.98
CA LYS A 1078 9.72 -8.61 31.21
C LYS A 1078 8.58 -9.24 32.03
N ASN A 1079 8.82 -9.70 33.25
CA ASN A 1079 7.76 -10.28 34.10
C ASN A 1079 7.83 -9.84 35.57
N GLN A 1080 8.90 -9.16 36.01
CA GLN A 1080 9.08 -8.71 37.39
C GLN A 1080 9.83 -7.38 37.44
N GLY A 1081 9.55 -6.54 38.44
CA GLY A 1081 10.25 -5.27 38.69
C GLY A 1081 9.97 -4.73 40.09
N GLN A 1082 10.84 -3.85 40.59
CA GLN A 1082 10.73 -3.26 41.92
C GLN A 1082 10.93 -1.74 41.88
N TYR A 1083 10.01 -1.00 42.49
CA TYR A 1083 9.93 0.46 42.44
C TYR A 1083 9.66 1.05 43.83
N PHE A 1084 9.99 2.32 44.00
CA PHE A 1084 9.75 3.06 45.23
C PHE A 1084 8.76 4.19 45.00
N LEU A 1085 7.97 4.48 46.02
CA LEU A 1085 7.15 5.68 46.17
C LEU A 1085 7.68 6.50 47.34
N TYR A 1086 7.98 7.77 47.13
CA TYR A 1086 8.45 8.68 48.16
C TYR A 1086 7.47 9.85 48.34
N ALA A 1087 6.89 9.98 49.54
CA ALA A 1087 5.91 11.00 49.85
C ALA A 1087 6.58 12.35 50.14
N GLY A 1088 6.89 13.12 49.10
CA GLY A 1088 7.56 14.43 49.22
C GLY A 1088 6.62 15.62 49.39
N GLY A 1089 5.32 15.42 49.23
CA GLY A 1089 4.29 16.47 49.28
C GLY A 1089 3.87 16.92 50.67
N LYS A 1090 2.91 17.86 50.69
CA LYS A 1090 2.35 18.42 51.94
C LYS A 1090 1.39 17.43 52.60
N ILE A 1091 1.29 17.48 53.92
CA ILE A 1091 0.30 16.71 54.69
C ILE A 1091 -1.11 17.04 54.16
N GLY A 1092 -1.89 16.01 53.82
CA GLY A 1092 -3.22 16.10 53.24
C GLY A 1092 -3.27 15.97 51.71
N GLU A 1093 -2.15 16.13 50.99
CA GLU A 1093 -2.13 15.97 49.53
C GLU A 1093 -2.45 14.53 49.12
N THR A 1094 -3.24 14.38 48.04
CA THR A 1094 -3.64 13.09 47.49
C THR A 1094 -3.25 12.99 46.02
N THR A 1095 -2.79 11.82 45.57
CA THR A 1095 -2.36 11.57 44.19
C THR A 1095 -2.56 10.11 43.78
N GLY A 1096 -2.84 9.85 42.50
CA GLY A 1096 -3.00 8.49 41.98
C GLY A 1096 -1.66 7.82 41.62
N VAL A 1097 -1.60 6.49 41.71
CA VAL A 1097 -0.50 5.65 41.25
C VAL A 1097 -0.99 4.78 40.09
N TYR A 1098 -0.23 4.71 38.99
CA TYR A 1098 -0.65 4.10 37.73
C TYR A 1098 0.40 3.15 37.18
N VAL A 1099 -0.05 2.03 36.60
CA VAL A 1099 0.77 1.13 35.77
C VAL A 1099 0.11 0.95 34.41
N ASN A 1100 0.88 1.11 33.34
CA ASN A 1100 0.42 0.97 31.96
C ASN A 1100 -0.87 1.76 31.64
N GLY A 1101 -1.01 2.94 32.27
CA GLY A 1101 -2.16 3.82 32.12
C GLY A 1101 -3.34 3.52 33.04
N LYS A 1102 -3.37 2.35 33.71
CA LYS A 1102 -4.45 1.97 34.62
C LYS A 1102 -4.10 2.32 36.07
N ARG A 1103 -5.04 2.94 36.79
CA ARG A 1103 -4.86 3.32 38.20
C ARG A 1103 -4.79 2.08 39.07
N LEU A 1104 -3.75 1.97 39.88
CA LEU A 1104 -3.59 0.91 40.88
C LEU A 1104 -4.31 1.28 42.18
N PHE A 1105 -4.06 2.48 42.71
CA PHE A 1105 -4.67 3.03 43.92
C PHE A 1105 -4.37 4.54 44.05
N LYS A 1106 -4.93 5.19 45.05
CA LYS A 1106 -4.58 6.56 45.47
C LYS A 1106 -3.64 6.53 46.66
N VAL A 1107 -2.84 7.56 46.82
CA VAL A 1107 -2.01 7.81 47.99
C VAL A 1107 -2.38 9.14 48.60
N LYS A 1108 -2.51 9.19 49.93
CA LYS A 1108 -2.67 10.42 50.71
C LYS A 1108 -1.51 10.59 51.67
N ILE A 1109 -0.94 11.78 51.73
CA ILE A 1109 0.21 12.06 52.59
C ILE A 1109 -0.29 12.42 53.99
N VAL A 1110 0.20 11.72 55.01
CA VAL A 1110 -0.18 11.92 56.42
C VAL A 1110 1.00 12.38 57.27
N ASP A 1111 0.73 12.79 58.50
CA ASP A 1111 1.76 13.27 59.40
C ASP A 1111 2.75 12.15 59.82
N ARG A 1112 4.00 12.51 60.15
CA ARG A 1112 5.04 11.54 60.56
C ARG A 1112 4.69 10.89 61.90
N PRO A 1113 5.06 9.62 62.14
CA PRO A 1113 4.79 8.93 63.42
C PRO A 1113 5.75 9.32 64.55
N PHE A 1114 6.60 10.33 64.35
CA PHE A 1114 7.55 10.85 65.33
C PHE A 1114 7.67 12.37 65.19
N ARG A 1115 8.16 13.02 66.24
CA ARG A 1115 8.65 14.39 66.23
C ARG A 1115 10.18 14.35 66.17
N ALA A 1116 10.77 15.22 65.38
CA ALA A 1116 12.20 15.48 65.42
C ALA A 1116 12.41 16.97 65.72
N ASP A 1117 13.37 17.30 66.56
CA ASP A 1117 13.72 18.70 66.87
C ASP A 1117 14.36 19.42 65.68
N THR A 1118 14.84 18.67 64.68
CA THR A 1118 15.22 19.16 63.38
C THR A 1118 14.76 18.24 62.24
N THR A 1119 14.29 18.86 61.17
CA THR A 1119 14.00 18.22 59.88
C THR A 1119 14.66 18.96 58.72
N LYS A 1120 15.43 20.01 59.03
CA LYS A 1120 16.12 20.83 58.04
C LYS A 1120 17.41 20.16 57.63
N ASP A 1121 17.72 20.21 56.34
CA ASP A 1121 19.03 19.81 55.86
C ASP A 1121 20.11 20.69 56.49
N ILE A 1122 21.21 20.08 56.88
CA ILE A 1122 22.33 20.77 57.52
C ILE A 1122 23.62 20.59 56.72
N ARG A 1123 24.60 21.45 57.00
CA ARG A 1123 25.93 21.40 56.40
C ARG A 1123 26.95 21.19 57.50
N LEU A 1124 27.78 20.16 57.37
CA LEU A 1124 28.83 19.80 58.33
C LEU A 1124 30.15 19.58 57.59
N ALA A 1125 31.24 20.15 58.11
CA ALA A 1125 32.58 19.88 57.61
C ALA A 1125 33.11 18.53 58.15
N GLU A 1126 34.18 18.01 57.54
CA GLU A 1126 34.90 16.84 58.05
C GLU A 1126 35.30 17.04 59.52
N GLY A 1127 35.10 16.01 60.35
CA GLY A 1127 35.36 16.03 61.78
C GLY A 1127 34.26 16.66 62.64
N GLN A 1128 33.26 17.34 62.06
CA GLN A 1128 32.16 17.91 62.83
C GLN A 1128 31.09 16.88 63.15
N SER A 1129 30.48 17.02 64.33
CA SER A 1129 29.33 16.24 64.77
C SER A 1129 28.12 17.10 65.05
N TYR A 1130 26.94 16.50 64.96
CA TYR A 1130 25.65 17.14 65.22
C TYR A 1130 24.72 16.18 65.95
N ILE A 1131 24.12 16.66 67.03
CA ILE A 1131 23.16 15.90 67.84
C ILE A 1131 21.77 16.48 67.59
N PHE A 1132 20.81 15.59 67.41
CA PHE A 1132 19.40 15.93 67.27
C PHE A 1132 18.55 14.82 67.91
N SER A 1133 17.28 15.10 68.12
CA SER A 1133 16.42 14.22 68.90
C SER A 1133 15.21 13.76 68.13
N ILE A 1134 14.83 12.50 68.36
CA ILE A 1134 13.63 11.88 67.81
C ILE A 1134 12.74 11.39 68.95
N SER A 1135 11.49 11.84 68.97
CA SER A 1135 10.45 11.38 69.89
C SER A 1135 9.33 10.68 69.11
N PRO A 1136 9.24 9.35 69.14
CA PRO A 1136 8.10 8.62 68.60
C PRO A 1136 6.79 9.12 69.23
N LYS A 1137 5.74 9.29 68.44
CA LYS A 1137 4.41 9.70 68.96
C LYS A 1137 3.71 8.56 69.71
N VAL A 1138 4.17 7.33 69.52
CA VAL A 1138 3.67 6.11 70.18
C VAL A 1138 4.89 5.31 70.64
N LYS A 1139 4.79 4.63 71.79
CA LYS A 1139 5.88 3.82 72.35
C LYS A 1139 6.36 2.78 71.32
N THR A 1140 7.67 2.72 71.08
CA THR A 1140 8.29 1.83 70.08
C THR A 1140 9.12 0.73 70.75
N ASN A 1141 9.07 -0.48 70.19
CA ASN A 1141 9.82 -1.64 70.69
C ASN A 1141 11.15 -1.83 69.93
N SER A 1142 11.35 -1.13 68.81
CA SER A 1142 12.58 -1.14 68.05
C SER A 1142 12.82 0.21 67.38
N PHE A 1143 13.96 0.82 67.70
CA PHE A 1143 14.46 2.03 67.05
C PHE A 1143 15.86 1.77 66.51
N SER A 1144 16.10 2.19 65.27
CA SER A 1144 17.43 2.27 64.70
C SER A 1144 17.61 3.57 63.94
N PHE A 1145 18.87 3.96 63.75
CA PHE A 1145 19.24 5.23 63.17
C PHE A 1145 20.47 5.05 62.30
N VAL A 1146 20.39 5.47 61.03
CA VAL A 1146 21.43 5.24 60.01
C VAL A 1146 21.58 6.41 59.05
N SER A 1147 22.76 6.54 58.46
CA SER A 1147 23.02 7.43 57.32
C SER A 1147 22.97 6.63 56.00
N ALA A 1148 22.62 7.32 54.90
CA ALA A 1148 22.64 6.70 53.56
C ALA A 1148 24.05 6.32 53.09
N ASN A 1149 25.07 6.90 53.72
CA ASN A 1149 26.47 6.64 53.43
C ASN A 1149 27.25 6.52 54.74
N GLY A 1150 27.16 5.35 55.37
CA GLY A 1150 27.84 5.04 56.63
C GLY A 1150 29.38 5.12 56.57
N LYS A 1151 29.98 5.14 55.37
CA LYS A 1151 31.42 5.38 55.21
C LYS A 1151 31.78 6.86 55.39
N ALA A 1152 30.90 7.76 54.94
CA ALA A 1152 31.14 9.20 54.98
C ALA A 1152 30.56 9.88 56.23
N ILE A 1153 29.44 9.36 56.75
CA ILE A 1153 28.80 9.86 57.98
C ILE A 1153 28.59 8.71 58.94
N GLU A 1154 29.27 8.78 60.08
CA GLU A 1154 29.02 7.91 61.22
C GLU A 1154 27.73 8.30 61.92
N THR A 1155 26.98 7.30 62.36
CA THR A 1155 25.79 7.47 63.18
C THR A 1155 25.97 6.74 64.49
N SER A 1156 25.72 7.43 65.60
CA SER A 1156 25.70 6.81 66.92
C SER A 1156 24.53 7.34 67.73
N ILE A 1157 24.09 6.52 68.66
CA ILE A 1157 23.12 6.90 69.68
C ILE A 1157 23.92 7.35 70.91
N VAL A 1158 23.56 8.47 71.52
CA VAL A 1158 24.24 8.95 72.72
C VAL A 1158 23.83 8.07 73.91
N ALA A 1159 24.71 7.15 74.31
CA ALA A 1159 24.40 6.05 75.25
C ALA A 1159 23.83 6.49 76.61
N ALA A 1160 24.19 7.68 77.12
CA ALA A 1160 23.67 8.20 78.38
C ALA A 1160 22.19 8.62 78.33
N ARG A 1161 21.57 8.64 77.13
CA ARG A 1161 20.23 9.21 76.90
C ARG A 1161 19.34 8.32 76.01
N TYR A 1162 19.57 7.01 76.00
CA TYR A 1162 18.85 6.12 75.11
C TYR A 1162 18.12 4.95 75.79
N PRO A 1163 16.78 4.85 75.60
CA PRO A 1163 15.84 5.98 75.54
C PRO A 1163 15.81 6.73 76.88
N ASP A 1164 15.58 8.05 76.86
CA ASP A 1164 15.26 8.75 78.12
C ASP A 1164 13.87 8.35 78.66
N ALA A 1165 13.52 8.79 79.87
CA ALA A 1165 12.24 8.44 80.52
C ALA A 1165 10.98 8.87 79.72
N SER A 1166 11.12 9.77 78.74
CA SER A 1166 10.04 10.23 77.85
C SER A 1166 9.93 9.42 76.55
N GLY A 1167 10.84 8.47 76.31
CA GLY A 1167 10.93 7.73 75.05
C GLY A 1167 11.59 8.53 73.92
N ARG A 1168 12.31 9.61 74.24
CA ARG A 1168 13.10 10.39 73.28
C ARG A 1168 14.47 9.74 73.07
N TYR A 1169 14.94 9.81 71.83
CA TYR A 1169 16.22 9.29 71.37
C TYR A 1169 17.11 10.43 70.88
N ASP A 1170 18.23 10.66 71.56
CA ASP A 1170 19.26 11.61 71.12
C ASP A 1170 20.25 10.92 70.17
N CYS A 1171 20.19 11.31 68.90
CA CYS A 1171 20.94 10.74 67.79
C CYS A 1171 22.09 11.68 67.40
N GLN A 1172 23.29 11.13 67.27
CA GLN A 1172 24.48 11.86 66.86
C GLN A 1172 24.94 11.40 65.49
N ILE A 1173 25.32 12.36 64.65
CA ILE A 1173 26.03 12.11 63.40
C ILE A 1173 27.41 12.78 63.42
N ALA A 1174 28.39 12.20 62.74
CA ALA A 1174 29.71 12.80 62.53
C ALA A 1174 30.21 12.56 61.11
N VAL A 1175 30.73 13.60 60.44
CA VAL A 1175 31.28 13.49 59.09
C VAL A 1175 32.72 12.96 59.18
N LYS A 1176 32.97 11.73 58.71
CA LYS A 1176 34.31 11.11 58.73
C LYS A 1176 35.20 11.53 57.57
N SER A 1177 34.60 11.90 56.43
CA SER A 1177 35.32 12.29 55.22
C SER A 1177 34.44 13.20 54.35
N PRO A 1178 35.00 14.17 53.61
CA PRO A 1178 34.24 15.03 52.73
C PRO A 1178 33.55 14.23 51.61
N PHE A 1179 32.37 14.67 51.20
CA PHE A 1179 31.59 14.03 50.14
C PHE A 1179 30.83 15.05 49.31
N LYS A 1180 30.72 14.80 48.00
CA LYS A 1180 29.95 15.66 47.10
C LYS A 1180 28.46 15.29 47.16
N GLY A 1181 27.61 16.28 47.39
CA GLY A 1181 26.15 16.13 47.41
C GLY A 1181 25.55 16.12 48.81
N LYS A 1182 24.34 15.55 48.93
CA LYS A 1182 23.61 15.41 50.20
C LYS A 1182 23.48 13.94 50.57
N VAL A 1183 23.83 13.58 51.81
CA VAL A 1183 23.66 12.24 52.38
C VAL A 1183 22.45 12.26 53.32
N GLY A 1184 21.47 11.38 53.08
CA GLY A 1184 20.25 11.31 53.89
C GLY A 1184 20.48 10.68 55.26
N ILE A 1185 19.72 11.15 56.24
CA ILE A 1185 19.72 10.69 57.63
C ILE A 1185 18.34 10.08 57.92
N TYR A 1186 18.30 8.84 58.40
CA TYR A 1186 17.08 8.03 58.50
C TYR A 1186 16.93 7.40 59.89
N CYS A 1187 15.69 7.32 60.38
CA CYS A 1187 15.34 6.53 61.55
C CYS A 1187 14.35 5.42 61.19
N SER A 1188 14.47 4.25 61.82
CA SER A 1188 13.49 3.18 61.71
C SER A 1188 12.74 3.02 63.03
N LEU A 1189 11.41 2.97 62.96
CA LEU A 1189 10.50 2.79 64.10
C LEU A 1189 9.64 1.57 63.84
N ASN A 1190 9.69 0.57 64.74
CA ASN A 1190 8.93 -0.67 64.62
C ASN A 1190 9.08 -1.33 63.23
N GLY A 1191 10.28 -1.30 62.66
CA GLY A 1191 10.58 -1.88 61.33
C GLY A 1191 10.32 -0.99 60.11
N SER A 1192 9.64 0.16 60.26
CA SER A 1192 9.42 1.12 59.17
C SER A 1192 10.48 2.22 59.17
N THR A 1193 11.08 2.54 58.01
CA THR A 1193 12.17 3.51 57.89
C THR A 1193 11.69 4.85 57.34
N TYR A 1194 12.09 5.94 57.97
CA TYR A 1194 11.68 7.31 57.66
C TYR A 1194 12.89 8.22 57.52
N LYS A 1195 12.89 9.10 56.51
CA LYS A 1195 13.93 10.13 56.38
C LYS A 1195 13.67 11.25 57.38
N VAL A 1196 14.69 11.62 58.14
CA VAL A 1196 14.62 12.73 59.10
C VAL A 1196 15.00 14.05 58.42
N PHE A 1197 16.23 14.14 57.88
CA PHE A 1197 16.81 15.26 57.10
C PHE A 1197 17.98 14.76 56.23
N ALA A 1198 18.74 15.65 55.58
CA ALA A 1198 20.00 15.32 54.89
C ALA A 1198 21.17 16.24 55.28
N VAL A 1199 22.39 15.75 55.09
CA VAL A 1199 23.65 16.43 55.43
C VAL A 1199 24.44 16.67 54.16
N SER A 1200 24.99 17.87 54.00
CA SER A 1200 25.97 18.18 52.95
C SER A 1200 27.34 18.46 53.56
N SER A 1201 28.41 18.07 52.85
CA SER A 1201 29.80 18.36 53.24
C SER A 1201 30.48 19.24 52.17
N LYS A 1202 31.48 20.02 52.58
CA LYS A 1202 32.30 20.84 51.64
C LYS A 1202 33.45 20.01 51.12
#